data_AF-A0A2V7GPA2-F1
#
_entry.id   AF-A0A2V7GPA2-F1
#
_cell.length_a   1.000
_cell.length_b   1.000
_cell.length_c   1.000
_cell.angle_alpha   90.00
_cell.angle_beta   90.00
_cell.angle_gamma   90.00
#
_symmetry.space_group_name_H-M   'P 1'
#
loop_
_entity.id
_entity.type
_entity.pdbx_description
1 polymer ?
#
loop_
_entity_poly.entity_id
_entity_poly.type
_entity_poly.pdbx_seq_one_letter_code
_entity_poly.pdbx_strand_id
1 'polypeptide(L)'
;MPFGHKLPHRLALLKGRLSRGALLALVLSFVASCEKPNSITGTNPPPVTQLVVFPSTATLQPNQVQDFTAVGFTAAGDTAQIAVSWSASGGTVDTNSAGGRHYGHYHNASCGQYGLTATSTPGNLNASANITVACAPAPVATVTVSPASINLQTGQTSQLTATLKDANGNVLTGRTVTWSSDNGSVATVSGTGLVTASGAGTATITATSEGKSGTASVTVSNTPVASVAVSPATASLTVGQTVQLTATTKDANGNILSGRPVTWSTSNGSAATVNATGLVTATGAGSATITATSEGQSGTSGITVTPAAANKFVIGDRVQTTDVTNIRNAPALSGTLVGTQPLGAQGTVVAGPVLDAAGDQLIRWQIDFDQGPDGWAVQDYLVKIVPTVPVASVTVTPATASLVVGGTVQLTATPKDANGNPLTGRTIVWSSSDNTIATVNGSGLITGAGAGGPVTITATSEGQSGTATVNVSLAPVASVTVTPSSANVAITGTVQLTATPKDANGNPLTGRAISWSSSNNAIASVNGSGLVTGVAAGGPVTITATSEGQSGTASITVAGAPVASVTVTPASASVQAGQTGQLTATLKDANGNILTGRTVTWSSNNTSVATVNNTGLVMGVAAGGPVTITATSEGHNGTSAITVTPVPVASVTVTPSTASVAVGATVQLTATPKDANGNPLTGRVITWQSSNNAIASVSGSGLVSGVAAGGPVTITATSEGQSGTSAVTVATSTGTQFGHVFVVTEENTDYSGVTSSSMPYLTGLAAQYGLATQYYANTHPSIGNYFELATGQVLTNDDGSSTIENVPNIVRSLVGAGKTWKSYAESIPNACYLGGDTGNYARKHNVFALLSDVANDPTGQACNIVPFTQFATDLANGTLPTFSNIVPDLCNDAHDCSLGTADSWLQTNIAPLIASPVFQQDGLLIIVFDESGGDNTLGGGRVYWTAISPSKSKRGYQSTTTYQHPSTLRLILKGLGVNVFPGAAATAPDMSEFFNP
;
A
#
# COMPACT_ATOMS: atom_id res chain seq x y z
N MET A 1 41.60 -6.64 18.52
CA MET A 1 41.78 -6.95 17.08
C MET A 1 42.24 -8.42 16.96
N PRO A 2 41.93 -9.16 15.88
CA PRO A 2 40.59 -9.32 15.30
C PRO A 2 40.31 -10.78 14.84
N PHE A 3 39.04 -11.15 14.69
CA PHE A 3 38.59 -11.82 13.47
C PHE A 3 37.26 -11.19 13.04
N GLY A 4 37.33 -10.45 11.94
CA GLY A 4 36.23 -9.71 11.34
C GLY A 4 35.55 -10.48 10.22
N HIS A 5 34.26 -10.19 10.08
CA HIS A 5 33.34 -10.34 8.96
C HIS A 5 33.88 -10.89 7.64
N LYS A 6 33.21 -11.92 7.07
CA LYS A 6 32.85 -12.02 5.62
C LYS A 6 31.65 -12.96 5.38
N LEU A 7 30.42 -12.48 5.61
CA LEU A 7 29.22 -13.10 5.01
C LEU A 7 28.30 -12.17 4.18
N PRO A 8 28.49 -10.83 4.08
CA PRO A 8 27.70 -10.05 3.13
C PRO A 8 28.25 -10.03 1.69
N HIS A 9 29.44 -10.57 1.41
CA HIS A 9 30.14 -10.35 0.13
C HIS A 9 30.12 -11.55 -0.86
N ARG A 10 29.39 -12.63 -0.56
CA ARG A 10 29.20 -13.75 -1.50
C ARG A 10 27.81 -13.82 -2.15
N LEU A 11 26.86 -12.97 -1.74
CA LEU A 11 25.51 -12.96 -2.31
C LEU A 11 25.36 -12.05 -3.56
N ALA A 12 26.41 -11.32 -3.95
CA ALA A 12 26.33 -10.32 -5.04
C ALA A 12 26.87 -10.81 -6.41
N LEU A 13 27.25 -12.09 -6.58
CA LEU A 13 27.85 -12.60 -7.83
C LEU A 13 27.11 -13.77 -8.49
N LEU A 14 25.79 -13.86 -8.34
CA LEU A 14 24.95 -14.88 -9.00
C LEU A 14 23.77 -14.27 -9.77
N LYS A 15 24.03 -13.19 -10.52
CA LYS A 15 23.18 -12.76 -11.65
C LYS A 15 23.93 -12.98 -12.95
N GLY A 16 23.73 -14.14 -13.58
CA GLY A 16 24.34 -14.42 -14.88
C GLY A 16 23.98 -15.79 -15.47
N ARG A 17 22.81 -15.86 -16.13
CA ARG A 17 22.43 -16.73 -17.26
C ARG A 17 22.52 -18.27 -17.13
N LEU A 18 21.35 -18.91 -17.33
CA LEU A 18 21.09 -20.28 -17.85
C LEU A 18 21.54 -21.43 -16.91
N SER A 19 20.80 -22.51 -16.64
CA SER A 19 19.65 -23.16 -17.24
C SER A 19 18.99 -24.06 -16.18
N ARG A 20 17.69 -24.33 -16.34
CA ARG A 20 16.89 -25.22 -15.48
C ARG A 20 17.36 -26.67 -15.64
N GLY A 21 17.66 -27.36 -14.54
CA GLY A 21 17.71 -28.83 -14.51
C GLY A 21 18.97 -29.45 -13.90
N ALA A 22 19.36 -29.08 -12.67
CA ALA A 22 20.35 -29.86 -11.89
C ALA A 22 20.41 -29.45 -10.40
N LEU A 23 19.27 -29.14 -9.76
CA LEU A 23 19.26 -28.71 -8.35
C LEU A 23 18.30 -29.56 -7.49
N LEU A 24 18.41 -30.88 -7.59
CA LEU A 24 17.65 -31.82 -6.74
C LEU A 24 18.50 -32.88 -6.03
N ALA A 25 19.84 -32.79 -6.07
CA ALA A 25 20.71 -33.82 -5.50
C ALA A 25 21.89 -33.30 -4.65
N LEU A 26 21.87 -32.04 -4.22
CA LEU A 26 22.96 -31.47 -3.41
C LEU A 26 22.50 -30.64 -2.21
N VAL A 27 21.42 -31.08 -1.54
CA VAL A 27 20.92 -30.48 -0.27
C VAL A 27 20.61 -31.57 0.79
N LEU A 28 21.25 -32.75 0.72
CA LEU A 28 21.02 -33.83 1.70
C LEU A 28 22.29 -34.28 2.45
N SER A 29 23.34 -33.44 2.55
CA SER A 29 24.61 -33.85 3.19
C SER A 29 25.26 -32.84 4.14
N PHE A 30 24.61 -31.72 4.48
CA PHE A 30 25.19 -30.70 5.38
C PHE A 30 24.21 -30.18 6.45
N VAL A 31 23.30 -31.04 6.94
CA VAL A 31 22.45 -30.75 8.11
C VAL A 31 22.62 -31.81 9.23
N ALA A 32 23.72 -32.57 9.24
CA ALA A 32 23.93 -33.64 10.22
C ALA A 32 25.15 -33.43 11.14
N SER A 33 25.69 -32.23 11.29
CA SER A 33 26.87 -32.02 12.17
C SER A 33 26.97 -30.69 12.93
N CYS A 34 25.88 -29.97 13.15
CA CYS A 34 25.80 -28.95 14.20
C CYS A 34 24.39 -28.95 14.79
N GLU A 35 24.14 -29.81 15.78
CA GLU A 35 23.09 -29.66 16.81
C GLU A 35 23.07 -30.92 17.67
N LYS A 36 23.94 -30.95 18.68
CA LYS A 36 23.72 -31.80 19.85
C LYS A 36 23.29 -30.83 20.97
N PRO A 37 22.03 -30.82 21.41
CA PRO A 37 21.65 -30.06 22.59
C PRO A 37 22.40 -30.67 23.78
N ASN A 38 23.21 -29.89 24.49
CA ASN A 38 23.70 -30.32 25.79
C ASN A 38 22.49 -30.38 26.73
N SER A 39 22.18 -31.59 27.22
CA SER A 39 21.17 -31.80 28.25
C SER A 39 21.59 -31.08 29.53
N ILE A 40 20.92 -29.98 29.87
CA ILE A 40 21.06 -29.33 31.19
C ILE A 40 20.11 -30.06 32.14
N THR A 41 20.64 -30.97 32.94
CA THR A 41 19.91 -31.63 34.03
C THR A 41 19.85 -30.68 35.24
N GLY A 42 18.80 -29.86 35.30
CA GLY A 42 18.50 -29.01 36.46
C GLY A 42 16.99 -28.86 36.63
N THR A 43 16.48 -29.14 37.83
CA THR A 43 15.05 -29.26 38.15
C THR A 43 14.30 -27.92 38.30
N ASN A 44 14.79 -26.83 37.70
CA ASN A 44 14.03 -25.58 37.56
C ASN A 44 14.54 -24.72 36.37
N PRO A 45 13.93 -24.81 35.17
CA PRO A 45 14.41 -24.05 34.01
C PRO A 45 14.13 -22.54 34.17
N PRO A 46 15.05 -21.65 33.75
CA PRO A 46 14.86 -20.20 33.80
C PRO A 46 13.61 -19.75 33.01
N PRO A 47 12.96 -18.63 33.40
CA PRO A 47 11.74 -18.17 32.74
C PRO A 47 12.01 -17.84 31.27
N VAL A 48 11.15 -18.36 30.41
CA VAL A 48 11.13 -18.08 28.97
C VAL A 48 10.70 -16.64 28.79
N THR A 49 11.45 -15.85 28.03
CA THR A 49 11.15 -14.42 27.80
C THR A 49 10.76 -14.10 26.37
N GLN A 50 11.03 -15.02 25.44
CA GLN A 50 10.67 -14.88 24.03
C GLN A 50 10.30 -16.23 23.43
N LEU A 51 9.28 -16.24 22.57
CA LEU A 51 8.89 -17.38 21.73
C LEU A 51 8.98 -16.96 20.26
N VAL A 52 9.54 -17.81 19.40
CA VAL A 52 9.65 -17.55 17.95
C VAL A 52 9.09 -18.74 17.18
N VAL A 53 8.32 -18.44 16.12
CA VAL A 53 7.80 -19.44 15.16
C VAL A 53 8.46 -19.23 13.80
N PHE A 54 8.93 -20.31 13.18
CA PHE A 54 9.53 -20.31 11.84
C PHE A 54 8.93 -21.40 10.94
N PRO A 55 8.66 -21.11 9.66
CA PRO A 55 8.69 -19.78 9.04
C PRO A 55 7.57 -18.87 9.58
N SER A 56 7.76 -17.55 9.62
CA SER A 56 6.74 -16.60 10.07
C SER A 56 5.63 -16.36 9.01
N THR A 57 5.85 -16.83 7.78
CA THR A 57 4.85 -16.82 6.70
C THR A 57 4.99 -18.06 5.82
N ALA A 58 3.88 -18.62 5.33
CA ALA A 58 3.90 -19.71 4.35
C ALA A 58 2.81 -19.54 3.28
N THR A 59 3.07 -20.02 2.07
CA THR A 59 2.06 -20.13 0.99
C THR A 59 1.94 -21.58 0.54
N LEU A 60 0.73 -22.13 0.64
CA LEU A 60 0.42 -23.55 0.44
C LEU A 60 -0.61 -23.72 -0.66
N GLN A 61 -0.54 -24.83 -1.40
CA GLN A 61 -1.69 -25.33 -2.15
C GLN A 61 -2.70 -26.00 -1.19
N PRO A 62 -3.98 -26.14 -1.56
CA PRO A 62 -4.95 -26.90 -0.77
C PRO A 62 -4.44 -28.29 -0.41
N ASN A 63 -4.56 -28.65 0.86
CA ASN A 63 -4.08 -29.91 1.45
C ASN A 63 -2.56 -30.11 1.42
N GLN A 64 -1.78 -29.13 0.98
CA GLN A 64 -0.33 -29.16 1.15
C GLN A 64 0.00 -28.98 2.64
N VAL A 65 0.82 -29.88 3.16
CA VAL A 65 1.29 -29.85 4.55
C VAL A 65 2.52 -28.93 4.65
N GLN A 66 2.59 -28.14 5.72
CA GLN A 66 3.75 -27.32 6.05
C GLN A 66 4.10 -27.45 7.52
N ASP A 67 5.39 -27.70 7.75
CA ASP A 67 5.94 -27.78 9.10
C ASP A 67 6.32 -26.39 9.58
N PHE A 68 5.89 -26.07 10.80
CA PHE A 68 6.30 -24.91 11.56
C PHE A 68 7.06 -25.37 12.80
N THR A 69 8.11 -24.64 13.18
CA THR A 69 8.88 -24.92 14.40
C THR A 69 8.75 -23.76 15.36
N ALA A 70 8.49 -24.04 16.64
CA ALA A 70 8.52 -23.06 17.72
C ALA A 70 9.74 -23.30 18.64
N VAL A 71 10.45 -22.23 18.99
CA VAL A 71 11.61 -22.25 19.88
C VAL A 71 11.47 -21.14 20.93
N GLY A 72 11.60 -21.51 22.20
CA GLY A 72 11.62 -20.57 23.33
C GLY A 72 13.04 -20.15 23.69
N PHE A 73 13.22 -18.89 24.08
CA PHE A 73 14.50 -18.32 24.50
C PHE A 73 14.42 -17.73 25.91
N THR A 74 15.50 -17.89 26.68
CA THR A 74 15.70 -17.23 27.97
C THR A 74 16.10 -15.76 27.76
N ALA A 75 16.13 -14.96 28.83
CA ALA A 75 16.61 -13.57 28.76
C ALA A 75 18.07 -13.43 28.28
N ALA A 76 18.87 -14.50 28.39
CA ALA A 76 20.25 -14.57 27.93
C ALA A 76 20.37 -14.96 26.45
N GLY A 77 19.28 -15.35 25.79
CA GLY A 77 19.26 -15.79 24.38
C GLY A 77 19.50 -17.29 24.18
N ASP A 78 19.60 -18.09 25.24
CA ASP A 78 19.72 -19.55 25.16
C ASP A 78 18.37 -20.22 24.89
N THR A 79 18.38 -21.38 24.21
CA THR A 79 17.16 -22.18 23.98
C THR A 79 16.64 -22.79 25.28
N ALA A 80 15.37 -22.56 25.60
CA ALA A 80 14.72 -23.11 26.79
C ALA A 80 13.90 -24.37 26.48
N GLN A 81 13.89 -25.34 27.39
CA GLN A 81 12.95 -26.46 27.34
C GLN A 81 11.56 -25.95 27.74
N ILE A 82 10.62 -25.96 26.79
CA ILE A 82 9.25 -25.51 26.98
C ILE A 82 8.27 -26.60 26.53
N ALA A 83 7.00 -26.48 26.88
CA ALA A 83 5.92 -27.10 26.14
C ALA A 83 5.29 -26.06 25.22
N VAL A 84 4.84 -26.46 24.03
CA VAL A 84 4.16 -25.57 23.07
C VAL A 84 2.82 -26.19 22.67
N SER A 85 1.75 -25.43 22.81
CA SER A 85 0.46 -25.73 22.19
C SER A 85 0.30 -24.91 20.91
N TRP A 86 -0.35 -25.50 19.91
CA TRP A 86 -0.60 -24.84 18.62
C TRP A 86 -2.11 -24.63 18.43
N SER A 87 -2.47 -23.49 17.85
CA SER A 87 -3.84 -23.18 17.43
C SER A 87 -3.81 -22.48 16.08
N ALA A 88 -4.83 -22.71 15.26
CA ALA A 88 -4.97 -22.04 13.97
C ALA A 88 -6.34 -21.37 13.86
N SER A 89 -6.40 -20.24 13.16
CA SER A 89 -7.67 -19.56 12.87
C SER A 89 -8.53 -20.28 11.82
N GLY A 90 -7.99 -21.36 11.22
CA GLY A 90 -8.66 -22.27 10.31
C GLY A 90 -7.68 -23.32 9.77
N GLY A 91 -8.18 -24.51 9.41
CA GLY A 91 -7.36 -25.68 9.04
C GLY A 91 -7.04 -26.59 10.23
N THR A 92 -6.21 -27.59 10.00
CA THR A 92 -5.80 -28.59 11.00
C THR A 92 -4.30 -28.43 11.27
N VAL A 93 -3.90 -28.53 12.54
CA VAL A 93 -2.50 -28.58 12.96
C VAL A 93 -2.27 -29.81 13.82
N ASP A 94 -1.47 -30.74 13.33
CA ASP A 94 -1.01 -31.89 14.11
C ASP A 94 0.31 -31.51 14.79
N THR A 95 0.51 -31.91 16.04
CA THR A 95 1.67 -31.47 16.82
C THR A 95 2.58 -32.63 17.20
N ASN A 96 3.88 -32.45 17.05
CA ASN A 96 4.89 -33.38 17.56
C ASN A 96 6.02 -32.62 18.26
N SER A 97 6.66 -33.20 19.26
CA SER A 97 7.78 -32.61 19.99
C SER A 97 8.94 -33.59 20.10
N ALA A 98 10.11 -33.21 19.59
CA ALA A 98 11.32 -34.03 19.64
C ALA A 98 12.57 -33.16 19.84
N GLY A 99 13.39 -33.47 20.85
CA GLY A 99 14.69 -32.82 21.08
C GLY A 99 14.61 -31.31 21.40
N GLY A 100 13.57 -30.84 22.10
CA GLY A 100 13.38 -29.43 22.45
C GLY A 100 12.82 -28.54 21.33
N ARG A 101 12.46 -29.12 20.19
CA ARG A 101 11.75 -28.45 19.09
C ARG A 101 10.31 -28.94 19.02
N HIS A 102 9.38 -28.00 18.91
CA HIS A 102 7.95 -28.27 18.81
C HIS A 102 7.50 -27.98 17.39
N TYR A 103 6.97 -28.99 16.73
CA TYR A 103 6.52 -28.92 15.35
C TYR A 103 4.99 -28.80 15.30
N GLY A 104 4.51 -27.82 14.53
CA GLY A 104 3.13 -27.73 14.09
C GLY A 104 3.05 -28.11 12.62
N HIS A 105 2.45 -29.26 12.33
CA HIS A 105 2.22 -29.76 10.98
C HIS A 105 0.87 -29.23 10.49
N TYR A 106 0.90 -28.06 9.84
CA TYR A 106 -0.30 -27.38 9.39
C TYR A 106 -0.72 -27.85 8.01
N HIS A 107 -2.01 -28.11 7.83
CA HIS A 107 -2.62 -28.30 6.52
C HIS A 107 -4.05 -27.75 6.52
N ASN A 108 -4.51 -27.32 5.34
CA ASN A 108 -5.87 -26.83 5.20
C ASN A 108 -6.36 -27.02 3.76
N ALA A 109 -7.60 -27.50 3.63
CA ALA A 109 -8.26 -27.69 2.35
C ALA A 109 -8.87 -26.40 1.79
N SER A 110 -9.21 -25.45 2.66
CA SER A 110 -9.89 -24.22 2.30
C SER A 110 -8.90 -23.13 1.89
N CYS A 111 -9.21 -22.45 0.77
CA CYS A 111 -8.44 -21.30 0.29
C CYS A 111 -8.65 -20.10 1.22
N GLY A 112 -7.59 -19.34 1.51
CA GLY A 112 -7.72 -18.15 2.34
C GLY A 112 -6.44 -17.75 3.06
N GLN A 113 -6.56 -16.74 3.93
CA GLN A 113 -5.51 -16.37 4.87
C GLN A 113 -5.87 -16.85 6.27
N TYR A 114 -4.92 -17.51 6.92
CA TYR A 114 -5.09 -18.11 8.23
C TYR A 114 -3.92 -17.73 9.13
N GLY A 115 -4.20 -17.48 10.41
CA GLY A 115 -3.18 -17.31 11.44
C GLY A 115 -2.89 -18.65 12.10
N LEU A 116 -1.62 -18.94 12.32
CA LEU A 116 -1.15 -20.04 13.16
C LEU A 116 -0.45 -19.45 14.39
N THR A 117 -0.83 -19.87 15.58
CA THR A 117 -0.30 -19.36 16.85
C THR A 117 0.29 -20.49 17.66
N ALA A 118 1.55 -20.34 18.06
CA ALA A 118 2.20 -21.16 19.07
C ALA A 118 2.14 -20.46 20.43
N THR A 119 1.82 -21.20 21.48
CA THR A 119 1.75 -20.71 22.86
C THR A 119 2.65 -21.54 23.77
N SER A 120 3.53 -20.89 24.55
CA SER A 120 4.47 -21.57 25.45
C SER A 120 3.89 -21.87 26.84
N THR A 121 4.27 -23.01 27.43
CA THR A 121 4.02 -23.38 28.82
C THR A 121 5.32 -23.86 29.47
N PRO A 122 5.76 -23.31 30.62
CA PRO A 122 5.15 -22.18 31.35
C PRO A 122 5.35 -20.83 30.65
N GLY A 123 4.57 -19.81 31.02
CA GLY A 123 4.78 -18.41 30.62
C GLY A 123 3.77 -17.79 29.63
N ASN A 124 2.92 -18.58 28.96
CA ASN A 124 1.85 -18.11 28.07
C ASN A 124 2.30 -17.10 26.99
N LEU A 125 3.55 -17.18 26.53
CA LEU A 125 4.03 -16.33 25.44
C LEU A 125 3.47 -16.84 24.12
N ASN A 126 3.05 -15.91 23.24
CA ASN A 126 2.48 -16.23 21.94
C ASN A 126 3.40 -15.78 20.81
N ALA A 127 3.52 -16.60 19.78
CA ALA A 127 4.18 -16.26 18.53
C ALA A 127 3.30 -16.73 17.36
N SER A 128 3.16 -15.89 16.34
CA SER A 128 2.24 -16.14 15.24
C SER A 128 2.94 -16.21 13.89
N ALA A 129 2.39 -17.02 12.99
CA ALA A 129 2.74 -17.10 11.58
C ALA A 129 1.50 -16.87 10.71
N ASN A 130 1.70 -16.25 9.54
CA ASN A 130 0.63 -16.00 8.57
C ASN A 130 0.69 -17.01 7.43
N ILE A 131 -0.41 -17.72 7.18
CA ILE A 131 -0.50 -18.77 6.18
C ILE A 131 -1.47 -18.33 5.08
N THR A 132 -1.02 -18.41 3.82
CA THR A 132 -1.89 -18.22 2.66
C THR A 132 -2.07 -19.56 1.96
N VAL A 133 -3.29 -20.08 1.93
CA VAL A 133 -3.63 -21.24 1.10
C VAL A 133 -4.10 -20.72 -0.25
N ALA A 134 -3.19 -20.73 -1.22
CA ALA A 134 -3.39 -20.20 -2.55
C ALA A 134 -3.92 -21.28 -3.49
N CYS A 135 -5.11 -21.06 -4.04
CA CYS A 135 -5.71 -21.95 -5.03
C CYS A 135 -5.35 -21.51 -6.44
N ALA A 136 -5.18 -22.48 -7.36
CA ALA A 136 -5.22 -22.17 -8.78
C ALA A 136 -6.55 -21.44 -9.08
N PRO A 137 -6.53 -20.31 -9.79
CA PRO A 137 -7.75 -19.60 -10.12
C PRO A 137 -8.68 -20.53 -10.91
N ALA A 138 -9.93 -20.66 -10.48
CA ALA A 138 -10.89 -21.56 -11.12
C ALA A 138 -10.96 -21.23 -12.62
N PRO A 139 -10.80 -22.22 -13.52
CA PRO A 139 -10.77 -21.97 -14.96
C PRO A 139 -12.13 -21.43 -15.42
N VAL A 140 -12.13 -20.60 -16.46
CA VAL A 140 -13.38 -20.15 -17.07
C VAL A 140 -14.12 -21.38 -17.63
N ALA A 141 -15.32 -21.64 -17.11
CA ALA A 141 -16.16 -22.72 -17.60
C ALA A 141 -17.13 -22.22 -18.66
N THR A 142 -17.70 -21.02 -18.47
CA THR A 142 -18.68 -20.41 -19.38
C THR A 142 -18.41 -18.92 -19.59
N VAL A 143 -18.74 -18.43 -20.79
CA VAL A 143 -18.73 -17.02 -21.16
C VAL A 143 -20.12 -16.68 -21.68
N THR A 144 -20.78 -15.69 -21.08
CA THR A 144 -22.10 -15.20 -21.53
C THR A 144 -21.99 -13.75 -21.95
N VAL A 145 -22.45 -13.42 -23.15
CA VAL A 145 -22.48 -12.05 -23.67
C VAL A 145 -23.88 -11.48 -23.49
N SER A 146 -23.96 -10.24 -22.98
CA SER A 146 -25.21 -9.51 -22.79
C SER A 146 -25.11 -8.09 -23.36
N PRO A 147 -26.15 -7.60 -24.04
CA PRO A 147 -27.32 -8.36 -24.53
C PRO A 147 -26.94 -9.44 -25.57
N ALA A 148 -27.74 -10.50 -25.67
CA ALA A 148 -27.50 -11.63 -26.59
C ALA A 148 -27.79 -11.28 -28.06
N SER A 149 -28.56 -10.23 -28.31
CA SER A 149 -28.79 -9.68 -29.64
C SER A 149 -28.97 -8.16 -29.60
N ILE A 150 -28.52 -7.47 -30.65
CA ILE A 150 -28.68 -6.02 -30.83
C ILE A 150 -29.11 -5.69 -32.26
N ASN A 151 -30.05 -4.76 -32.41
CA ASN A 151 -30.47 -4.21 -33.70
C ASN A 151 -29.97 -2.78 -33.81
N LEU A 152 -29.21 -2.46 -34.86
CA LEU A 152 -28.62 -1.16 -35.10
C LEU A 152 -28.99 -0.61 -36.48
N GLN A 153 -28.95 0.71 -36.63
CA GLN A 153 -28.87 1.35 -37.94
C GLN A 153 -27.40 1.63 -38.27
N THR A 154 -27.06 1.67 -39.57
CA THR A 154 -25.69 1.97 -40.01
C THR A 154 -25.19 3.28 -39.39
N GLY A 155 -24.01 3.25 -38.77
CA GLY A 155 -23.42 4.38 -38.04
C GLY A 155 -23.72 4.42 -36.53
N GLN A 156 -24.65 3.59 -36.02
CA GLN A 156 -24.90 3.48 -34.58
C GLN A 156 -23.92 2.54 -33.86
N THR A 157 -23.80 2.72 -32.55
CA THR A 157 -22.96 1.88 -31.67
C THR A 157 -23.77 1.30 -30.52
N SER A 158 -23.37 0.13 -30.00
CA SER A 158 -23.92 -0.45 -28.76
C SER A 158 -22.86 -1.23 -28.00
N GLN A 159 -22.95 -1.22 -26.67
CA GLN A 159 -21.97 -1.84 -25.78
C GLN A 159 -22.42 -3.25 -25.40
N LEU A 160 -21.56 -4.25 -25.61
CA LEU A 160 -21.73 -5.61 -25.09
C LEU A 160 -20.90 -5.81 -23.82
N THR A 161 -21.38 -6.66 -22.93
CA THR A 161 -20.68 -7.07 -21.70
C THR A 161 -20.51 -8.59 -21.69
N ALA A 162 -19.33 -9.09 -21.34
CA ALA A 162 -19.07 -10.50 -21.15
C ALA A 162 -18.99 -10.84 -19.66
N THR A 163 -19.81 -11.78 -19.20
CA THR A 163 -19.77 -12.34 -17.84
C THR A 163 -19.16 -13.73 -17.90
N LEU A 164 -18.10 -13.95 -17.13
CA LEU A 164 -17.36 -15.20 -17.07
C LEU A 164 -17.76 -15.95 -15.80
N LYS A 165 -17.99 -17.26 -15.89
CA LYS A 165 -18.26 -18.09 -14.70
C LYS A 165 -17.41 -19.35 -14.66
N ASP A 166 -17.07 -19.80 -13.45
CA ASP A 166 -16.46 -21.11 -13.21
C ASP A 166 -17.48 -22.26 -13.37
N ALA A 167 -17.03 -23.51 -13.19
CA ALA A 167 -17.87 -24.69 -13.34
C ALA A 167 -19.01 -24.77 -12.32
N ASN A 168 -18.90 -24.04 -11.21
CA ASN A 168 -19.89 -23.97 -10.14
C ASN A 168 -20.86 -22.78 -10.33
N GLY A 169 -20.71 -22.00 -11.39
CA GLY A 169 -21.56 -20.86 -11.71
C GLY A 169 -21.17 -19.54 -11.03
N ASN A 170 -20.03 -19.48 -10.34
CA ASN A 170 -19.54 -18.25 -9.70
C ASN A 170 -18.94 -17.31 -10.74
N VAL A 171 -19.22 -16.00 -10.61
CA VAL A 171 -18.66 -14.99 -11.52
C VAL A 171 -17.17 -14.80 -11.28
N LEU A 172 -16.38 -14.84 -12.36
CA LEU A 172 -14.94 -14.63 -12.36
C LEU A 172 -14.61 -13.20 -12.83
N THR A 173 -13.82 -12.47 -12.03
CA THR A 173 -13.36 -11.11 -12.34
C THR A 173 -11.86 -11.10 -12.65
N GLY A 174 -11.37 -10.04 -13.32
CA GLY A 174 -9.93 -9.86 -13.62
C GLY A 174 -9.35 -10.73 -14.73
N ARG A 175 -10.17 -11.49 -15.48
CA ARG A 175 -9.73 -12.29 -16.63
C ARG A 175 -9.72 -11.45 -17.91
N THR A 176 -8.82 -11.80 -18.82
CA THR A 176 -8.75 -11.16 -20.14
C THR A 176 -9.87 -11.70 -21.04
N VAL A 177 -10.62 -10.80 -21.68
CA VAL A 177 -11.65 -11.12 -22.67
C VAL A 177 -11.20 -10.56 -24.02
N THR A 178 -11.18 -11.40 -25.04
CA THR A 178 -10.87 -11.00 -26.42
C THR A 178 -12.16 -10.95 -27.22
N TRP A 179 -12.40 -9.86 -27.93
CA TRP A 179 -13.60 -9.65 -28.75
C TRP A 179 -13.27 -9.77 -30.24
N SER A 180 -14.19 -10.33 -31.02
CA SER A 180 -14.08 -10.43 -32.48
C SER A 180 -15.45 -10.34 -33.15
N SER A 181 -15.45 -9.94 -34.43
CA SER A 181 -16.64 -9.94 -35.30
C SER A 181 -16.40 -10.89 -36.46
N ASP A 182 -17.38 -11.72 -36.81
CA ASP A 182 -17.33 -12.58 -37.99
C ASP A 182 -17.43 -11.78 -39.31
N ASN A 183 -18.03 -10.59 -39.27
CA ASN A 183 -18.27 -9.75 -40.43
C ASN A 183 -18.06 -8.26 -40.12
N GLY A 184 -16.79 -7.84 -40.19
CA GLY A 184 -16.38 -6.45 -39.97
C GLY A 184 -16.99 -5.43 -40.94
N SER A 185 -17.47 -5.85 -42.12
CA SER A 185 -18.15 -4.95 -43.06
C SER A 185 -19.58 -4.58 -42.62
N VAL A 186 -20.17 -5.41 -41.75
CA VAL A 186 -21.48 -5.17 -41.14
C VAL A 186 -21.33 -4.53 -39.77
N ALA A 187 -20.50 -5.10 -38.89
CA ALA A 187 -20.25 -4.53 -37.57
C ALA A 187 -18.81 -4.82 -37.09
N THR A 188 -18.16 -3.83 -36.50
CA THR A 188 -16.86 -3.99 -35.83
C THR A 188 -17.02 -3.96 -34.32
N VAL A 189 -16.07 -4.55 -33.56
CA VAL A 189 -16.08 -4.55 -32.10
C VAL A 189 -14.70 -4.17 -31.55
N SER A 190 -14.67 -3.34 -30.52
CA SER A 190 -13.44 -2.93 -29.85
C SER A 190 -13.00 -3.92 -28.75
N GLY A 191 -11.79 -3.75 -28.22
CA GLY A 191 -11.27 -4.56 -27.11
C GLY A 191 -12.07 -4.49 -25.80
N THR A 192 -12.94 -3.50 -25.64
CA THR A 192 -13.84 -3.35 -24.49
C THR A 192 -15.27 -3.83 -24.77
N GLY A 193 -15.56 -4.36 -25.95
CA GLY A 193 -16.90 -4.86 -26.32
C GLY A 193 -17.85 -3.83 -26.93
N LEU A 194 -17.37 -2.62 -27.28
CA LEU A 194 -18.19 -1.63 -28.01
C LEU A 194 -18.31 -2.03 -29.48
N VAL A 195 -19.55 -2.26 -29.95
CA VAL A 195 -19.90 -2.63 -31.33
C VAL A 195 -20.27 -1.39 -32.14
N THR A 196 -19.75 -1.28 -33.37
CA THR A 196 -20.06 -0.18 -34.32
C THR A 196 -20.64 -0.74 -35.62
N ALA A 197 -21.85 -0.32 -35.97
CA ALA A 197 -22.54 -0.72 -37.20
C ALA A 197 -21.93 -0.02 -38.42
N SER A 198 -21.35 -0.82 -39.32
CA SER A 198 -20.57 -0.35 -40.50
C SER A 198 -21.34 -0.49 -41.82
N GLY A 199 -22.28 -1.44 -41.92
CA GLY A 199 -23.12 -1.64 -43.11
C GLY A 199 -24.28 -2.58 -42.83
N ALA A 200 -25.35 -2.54 -43.65
CA ALA A 200 -26.51 -3.39 -43.45
C ALA A 200 -26.18 -4.88 -43.64
N GLY A 201 -26.78 -5.72 -42.80
CA GLY A 201 -26.56 -7.17 -42.77
C GLY A 201 -26.57 -7.71 -41.35
N THR A 202 -26.08 -8.93 -41.17
CA THR A 202 -25.93 -9.56 -39.86
C THR A 202 -24.47 -9.88 -39.57
N ALA A 203 -24.05 -9.69 -38.32
CA ALA A 203 -22.74 -10.08 -37.80
C ALA A 203 -22.91 -10.77 -36.44
N THR A 204 -22.01 -11.69 -36.11
CA THR A 204 -21.90 -12.34 -34.81
C THR A 204 -20.66 -11.81 -34.10
N ILE A 205 -20.87 -11.25 -32.91
CA ILE A 205 -19.78 -10.79 -32.05
C ILE A 205 -19.46 -11.89 -31.05
N THR A 206 -18.18 -12.28 -30.98
CA THR A 206 -17.70 -13.36 -30.09
C THR A 206 -16.76 -12.79 -29.03
N ALA A 207 -17.07 -13.06 -27.76
CA ALA A 207 -16.18 -12.82 -26.63
C ALA A 207 -15.53 -14.14 -26.19
N THR A 208 -14.21 -14.18 -26.10
CA THR A 208 -13.44 -15.38 -25.74
C THR A 208 -12.54 -15.12 -24.54
N SER A 209 -12.54 -16.04 -23.57
CA SER A 209 -11.63 -16.06 -22.42
C SER A 209 -11.24 -17.50 -22.10
N GLU A 210 -9.93 -17.77 -21.97
CA GLU A 210 -9.38 -19.10 -21.65
C GLU A 210 -9.92 -20.25 -22.51
N GLY A 211 -10.14 -19.98 -23.81
CA GLY A 211 -10.65 -20.96 -24.77
C GLY A 211 -12.17 -21.20 -24.71
N LYS A 212 -12.91 -20.51 -23.83
CA LYS A 212 -14.38 -20.52 -23.81
C LYS A 212 -14.93 -19.24 -24.45
N SER A 213 -16.06 -19.38 -25.13
CA SER A 213 -16.65 -18.28 -25.90
C SER A 213 -18.14 -18.11 -25.63
N GLY A 214 -18.61 -16.87 -25.69
CA GLY A 214 -20.01 -16.48 -25.75
C GLY A 214 -20.23 -15.55 -26.93
N THR A 215 -21.42 -15.55 -27.51
CA THR A 215 -21.72 -14.78 -28.71
C THR A 215 -22.93 -13.87 -28.53
N ALA A 216 -22.98 -12.80 -29.33
CA ALA A 216 -24.16 -11.98 -29.52
C ALA A 216 -24.39 -11.73 -31.01
N SER A 217 -25.66 -11.76 -31.44
CA SER A 217 -26.02 -11.44 -32.83
C SER A 217 -26.27 -9.93 -33.00
N VAL A 218 -25.78 -9.39 -34.10
CA VAL A 218 -25.92 -7.98 -34.48
C VAL A 218 -26.62 -7.93 -35.82
N THR A 219 -27.78 -7.31 -35.86
CA THR A 219 -28.50 -7.03 -37.11
C THR A 219 -28.41 -5.53 -37.38
N VAL A 220 -27.82 -5.17 -38.51
CA VAL A 220 -27.72 -3.79 -38.97
C VAL A 220 -28.70 -3.58 -40.11
N SER A 221 -29.57 -2.59 -39.96
CA SER A 221 -30.47 -2.14 -41.02
C SER A 221 -29.98 -0.83 -41.62
N ASN A 222 -30.34 -0.61 -42.89
CA ASN A 222 -30.17 0.68 -43.53
C ASN A 222 -31.21 1.67 -43.00
N THR A 223 -30.85 2.94 -42.89
CA THR A 223 -31.84 4.01 -42.71
C THR A 223 -32.79 4.01 -43.91
N PRO A 224 -34.12 3.92 -43.73
CA PRO A 224 -35.06 3.82 -44.84
C PRO A 224 -35.13 5.14 -45.64
N VAL A 225 -35.36 5.05 -46.95
CA VAL A 225 -35.71 6.23 -47.76
C VAL A 225 -37.10 6.71 -47.31
N ALA A 226 -37.19 7.96 -46.88
CA ALA A 226 -38.44 8.60 -46.49
C ALA A 226 -39.01 9.51 -47.58
N SER A 227 -38.17 10.02 -48.49
CA SER A 227 -38.62 10.79 -49.65
C SER A 227 -37.68 10.67 -50.85
N VAL A 228 -38.24 10.84 -52.05
CA VAL A 228 -37.49 10.94 -53.32
C VAL A 228 -37.81 12.31 -53.93
N ALA A 229 -36.79 13.15 -54.11
CA ALA A 229 -36.93 14.43 -54.81
C ALA A 229 -36.47 14.29 -56.26
N VAL A 230 -37.30 14.72 -57.22
CA VAL A 230 -36.97 14.73 -58.65
C VAL A 230 -36.77 16.16 -59.12
N SER A 231 -35.66 16.42 -59.83
CA SER A 231 -35.34 17.73 -60.39
C SER A 231 -34.99 17.65 -61.88
N PRO A 232 -35.48 18.59 -62.72
CA PRO A 232 -36.50 19.61 -62.41
C PRO A 232 -37.90 19.00 -62.15
N ALA A 233 -38.74 19.70 -61.38
CA ALA A 233 -40.10 19.25 -61.03
C ALA A 233 -41.10 19.33 -62.21
N THR A 234 -40.83 20.17 -63.22
CA THR A 234 -41.57 20.22 -64.48
C THR A 234 -40.64 20.58 -65.64
N ALA A 235 -41.01 20.18 -66.87
CA ALA A 235 -40.34 20.61 -68.10
C ALA A 235 -41.35 20.72 -69.27
N SER A 236 -41.12 21.67 -70.18
CA SER A 236 -41.91 21.84 -71.41
C SER A 236 -41.03 21.60 -72.63
N LEU A 237 -41.47 20.70 -73.52
CA LEU A 237 -40.72 20.24 -74.67
C LEU A 237 -41.57 20.41 -75.96
N THR A 238 -40.91 20.60 -77.09
CA THR A 238 -41.54 20.34 -78.40
C THR A 238 -41.25 18.90 -78.80
N VAL A 239 -42.11 18.31 -79.65
CA VAL A 239 -41.90 16.94 -80.15
C VAL A 239 -40.47 16.82 -80.72
N GLY A 240 -39.70 15.85 -80.23
CA GLY A 240 -38.29 15.59 -80.62
C GLY A 240 -37.21 16.07 -79.63
N GLN A 241 -37.55 16.86 -78.60
CA GLN A 241 -36.59 17.34 -77.59
C GLN A 241 -36.35 16.35 -76.43
N THR A 242 -35.24 16.52 -75.69
CA THR A 242 -34.89 15.69 -74.51
C THR A 242 -34.55 16.52 -73.27
N VAL A 243 -34.75 15.95 -72.06
CA VAL A 243 -34.34 16.56 -70.77
C VAL A 243 -33.85 15.50 -69.78
N GLN A 244 -32.78 15.79 -69.03
CA GLN A 244 -32.25 14.88 -68.00
C GLN A 244 -32.87 15.19 -66.63
N LEU A 245 -33.43 14.19 -65.97
CA LEU A 245 -33.92 14.28 -64.59
C LEU A 245 -32.91 13.68 -63.61
N THR A 246 -32.85 14.22 -62.40
CA THR A 246 -32.06 13.67 -61.28
C THR A 246 -32.99 13.31 -60.13
N ALA A 247 -32.83 12.12 -59.57
CA ALA A 247 -33.52 11.69 -58.35
C ALA A 247 -32.56 11.73 -57.15
N THR A 248 -32.99 12.33 -56.05
CA THR A 248 -32.25 12.37 -54.78
C THR A 248 -33.08 11.74 -53.68
N THR A 249 -32.60 10.62 -53.14
CA THR A 249 -33.20 9.90 -52.02
C THR A 249 -32.80 10.53 -50.69
N LYS A 250 -33.74 10.71 -49.77
CA LYS A 250 -33.50 11.27 -48.44
C LYS A 250 -34.12 10.43 -47.33
N ASP A 251 -33.49 10.43 -46.16
CA ASP A 251 -34.08 9.86 -44.94
C ASP A 251 -35.16 10.80 -44.36
N ALA A 252 -35.79 10.40 -43.24
CA ALA A 252 -36.84 11.17 -42.59
C ALA A 252 -36.36 12.52 -42.03
N ASN A 253 -35.05 12.67 -41.82
CA ASN A 253 -34.42 13.90 -41.34
C ASN A 253 -33.93 14.79 -42.50
N GLY A 254 -34.16 14.39 -43.75
CA GLY A 254 -33.77 15.14 -44.94
C GLY A 254 -32.33 14.93 -45.41
N ASN A 255 -31.57 14.01 -44.80
CA ASN A 255 -30.20 13.70 -45.22
C ASN A 255 -30.20 12.89 -46.51
N ILE A 256 -29.27 13.18 -47.41
CA ILE A 256 -29.14 12.45 -48.69
C ILE A 256 -28.63 11.03 -48.41
N LEU A 257 -29.36 10.04 -48.92
CA LEU A 257 -28.99 8.62 -48.85
C LEU A 257 -28.33 8.22 -50.17
N SER A 258 -27.01 8.03 -50.19
CA SER A 258 -26.27 7.58 -51.37
C SER A 258 -26.38 6.05 -51.58
N GLY A 259 -26.17 5.60 -52.82
CA GLY A 259 -26.15 4.17 -53.17
C GLY A 259 -27.52 3.48 -53.19
N ARG A 260 -28.63 4.23 -53.12
CA ARG A 260 -29.98 3.66 -53.16
C ARG A 260 -30.45 3.44 -54.60
N PRO A 261 -31.00 2.26 -54.93
CA PRO A 261 -31.50 2.00 -56.27
C PRO A 261 -32.74 2.86 -56.57
N VAL A 262 -32.78 3.47 -57.75
CA VAL A 262 -33.90 4.27 -58.24
C VAL A 262 -34.43 3.68 -59.54
N THR A 263 -35.73 3.50 -59.65
CA THR A 263 -36.43 3.08 -60.87
C THR A 263 -37.25 4.23 -61.45
N TRP A 264 -37.32 4.33 -62.77
CA TRP A 264 -38.03 5.41 -63.48
C TRP A 264 -39.19 4.86 -64.30
N SER A 265 -40.30 5.61 -64.38
CA SER A 265 -41.47 5.28 -65.20
C SER A 265 -42.12 6.55 -65.79
N THR A 266 -42.87 6.40 -66.89
CA THR A 266 -43.67 7.46 -67.50
C THR A 266 -45.15 7.11 -67.46
N SER A 267 -46.02 8.07 -67.13
CA SER A 267 -47.48 7.87 -67.19
C SER A 267 -48.02 7.89 -68.62
N ASN A 268 -47.27 8.42 -69.59
CA ASN A 268 -47.71 8.56 -70.97
C ASN A 268 -46.53 8.49 -71.96
N GLY A 269 -46.21 7.28 -72.43
CA GLY A 269 -45.11 7.03 -73.35
C GLY A 269 -45.29 7.60 -74.76
N SER A 270 -46.53 7.91 -75.19
CA SER A 270 -46.77 8.56 -76.49
C SER A 270 -46.52 10.07 -76.45
N ALA A 271 -46.48 10.67 -75.26
CA ALA A 271 -46.03 12.05 -75.06
C ALA A 271 -44.54 12.13 -74.71
N ALA A 272 -44.07 11.34 -73.73
CA ALA A 272 -42.65 11.29 -73.38
C ALA A 272 -42.21 9.94 -72.78
N THR A 273 -41.02 9.47 -73.16
CA THR A 273 -40.38 8.25 -72.62
C THR A 273 -39.22 8.61 -71.68
N VAL A 274 -38.85 7.73 -70.74
CA VAL A 274 -37.72 7.92 -69.81
C VAL A 274 -36.87 6.65 -69.74
N ASN A 275 -35.54 6.77 -69.68
CA ASN A 275 -34.62 5.63 -69.55
C ASN A 275 -34.19 5.39 -68.09
N ALA A 276 -33.38 4.34 -67.86
CA ALA A 276 -32.92 3.95 -66.52
C ALA A 276 -32.05 5.01 -65.80
N THR A 277 -31.43 5.93 -66.55
CA THR A 277 -30.62 7.02 -65.99
C THR A 277 -31.43 8.30 -65.76
N GLY A 278 -32.73 8.32 -66.06
CA GLY A 278 -33.61 9.49 -65.91
C GLY A 278 -33.61 10.46 -67.09
N LEU A 279 -33.10 10.08 -68.26
CA LEU A 279 -33.18 10.89 -69.48
C LEU A 279 -34.55 10.74 -70.14
N VAL A 280 -35.24 11.85 -70.35
CA VAL A 280 -36.60 11.92 -70.91
C VAL A 280 -36.57 12.40 -72.36
N THR A 281 -37.35 11.78 -73.25
CA THR A 281 -37.48 12.14 -74.69
C THR A 281 -38.94 12.43 -75.04
N ALA A 282 -39.22 13.57 -75.68
CA ALA A 282 -40.55 13.98 -76.13
C ALA A 282 -40.92 13.32 -77.46
N THR A 283 -41.94 12.45 -77.45
CA THR A 283 -42.33 11.58 -78.56
C THR A 283 -43.60 12.03 -79.29
N GLY A 284 -44.45 12.86 -78.67
CA GLY A 284 -45.69 13.35 -79.26
C GLY A 284 -46.36 14.43 -78.40
N ALA A 285 -47.25 15.23 -78.98
CA ALA A 285 -47.96 16.27 -78.23
C ALA A 285 -48.86 15.67 -77.14
N GLY A 286 -48.87 16.27 -75.95
CA GLY A 286 -49.59 15.78 -74.78
C GLY A 286 -48.83 16.05 -73.49
N SER A 287 -49.25 15.45 -72.38
CA SER A 287 -48.55 15.53 -71.11
C SER A 287 -48.18 14.14 -70.58
N ALA A 288 -47.06 14.04 -69.88
CA ALA A 288 -46.58 12.84 -69.21
C ALA A 288 -46.03 13.19 -67.82
N THR A 289 -46.31 12.35 -66.83
CA THR A 289 -45.67 12.43 -65.51
C THR A 289 -44.57 11.38 -65.44
N ILE A 290 -43.35 11.81 -65.18
CA ILE A 290 -42.20 10.93 -64.97
C ILE A 290 -42.02 10.69 -63.48
N THR A 291 -42.01 9.42 -63.05
CA THR A 291 -41.94 9.03 -61.64
C THR A 291 -40.62 8.30 -61.37
N ALA A 292 -39.86 8.77 -60.36
CA ALA A 292 -38.72 8.07 -59.79
C ALA A 292 -39.12 7.40 -58.47
N THR A 293 -38.82 6.11 -58.30
CA THR A 293 -39.18 5.34 -57.10
C THR A 293 -37.94 4.69 -56.48
N SER A 294 -37.81 4.76 -55.15
CA SER A 294 -36.78 4.09 -54.36
C SER A 294 -37.37 3.63 -53.02
N GLU A 295 -37.23 2.34 -52.70
CA GLU A 295 -37.75 1.73 -51.45
C GLU A 295 -39.24 2.05 -51.17
N GLY A 296 -40.06 2.14 -52.23
CA GLY A 296 -41.49 2.44 -52.14
C GLY A 296 -41.85 3.93 -52.05
N GLN A 297 -40.87 4.81 -51.86
CA GLN A 297 -41.06 6.26 -51.92
C GLN A 297 -40.88 6.77 -53.35
N SER A 298 -41.67 7.77 -53.75
CA SER A 298 -41.64 8.29 -55.12
C SER A 298 -41.59 9.81 -55.17
N GLY A 299 -40.94 10.33 -56.20
CA GLY A 299 -40.97 11.73 -56.61
C GLY A 299 -41.33 11.83 -58.09
N THR A 300 -41.92 12.94 -58.51
CA THR A 300 -42.43 13.08 -59.87
C THR A 300 -41.93 14.35 -60.57
N SER A 301 -41.90 14.31 -61.90
CA SER A 301 -41.69 15.48 -62.76
C SER A 301 -42.78 15.53 -63.83
N GLY A 302 -43.41 16.70 -64.01
CA GLY A 302 -44.45 16.92 -65.02
C GLY A 302 -43.88 17.38 -66.36
N ILE A 303 -44.10 16.62 -67.43
CA ILE A 303 -43.64 16.90 -68.79
C ILE A 303 -44.81 17.32 -69.66
N THR A 304 -44.73 18.49 -70.29
CA THR A 304 -45.70 18.96 -71.28
C THR A 304 -45.06 19.05 -72.65
N VAL A 305 -45.68 18.43 -73.65
CA VAL A 305 -45.22 18.38 -75.04
C VAL A 305 -46.25 19.05 -75.95
N THR A 306 -45.81 20.04 -76.73
CA THR A 306 -46.70 20.78 -77.64
C THR A 306 -46.58 20.32 -79.09
N PRO A 307 -47.68 20.32 -79.88
CA PRO A 307 -47.63 20.04 -81.32
C PRO A 307 -47.04 21.22 -82.10
N ALA A 308 -46.48 20.94 -83.28
CA ALA A 308 -46.21 21.98 -84.28
C ALA A 308 -47.55 22.44 -84.92
N ALA A 309 -47.84 23.75 -84.96
CA ALA A 309 -49.19 24.31 -85.21
C ALA A 309 -49.60 24.46 -86.70
N ALA A 310 -50.92 24.43 -87.00
CA ALA A 310 -51.58 24.76 -88.29
C ALA A 310 -52.96 25.50 -88.15
N ASN A 311 -53.25 26.45 -89.07
CA ASN A 311 -54.37 27.43 -89.28
C ASN A 311 -54.30 28.81 -88.56
N LYS A 312 -54.36 29.91 -89.35
CA LYS A 312 -53.96 31.30 -88.95
C LYS A 312 -55.11 32.28 -88.60
N PHE A 313 -56.33 32.17 -89.17
CA PHE A 313 -57.48 33.09 -88.92
C PHE A 313 -58.85 32.37 -88.83
N VAL A 314 -59.89 33.06 -88.31
CA VAL A 314 -61.32 32.69 -88.43
C VAL A 314 -62.19 33.86 -88.92
N ILE A 315 -63.39 33.60 -89.45
CA ILE A 315 -64.32 34.66 -89.92
C ILE A 315 -64.73 35.56 -88.74
N GLY A 316 -64.74 36.87 -88.97
CA GLY A 316 -64.97 37.90 -87.95
C GLY A 316 -63.69 38.37 -87.26
N ASP A 317 -62.56 37.72 -87.51
CA ASP A 317 -61.28 38.21 -87.01
C ASP A 317 -60.94 39.54 -87.67
N ARG A 318 -60.52 40.50 -86.84
CA ARG A 318 -59.81 41.67 -87.33
C ARG A 318 -58.41 41.25 -87.72
N VAL A 319 -57.95 41.69 -88.88
CA VAL A 319 -56.60 41.44 -89.39
C VAL A 319 -55.97 42.74 -89.88
N GLN A 320 -54.65 42.77 -89.94
CA GLN A 320 -53.89 43.84 -90.59
C GLN A 320 -52.90 43.24 -91.59
N THR A 321 -52.62 43.96 -92.67
CA THR A 321 -51.59 43.56 -93.62
C THR A 321 -50.20 43.71 -93.00
N THR A 322 -49.31 42.78 -93.30
CA THR A 322 -47.91 42.78 -92.86
C THR A 322 -46.94 43.21 -93.97
N ASP A 323 -47.44 43.53 -95.17
CA ASP A 323 -46.71 44.15 -96.28
C ASP A 323 -47.70 44.78 -97.29
N VAL A 324 -47.20 45.47 -98.31
CA VAL A 324 -48.01 45.92 -99.46
C VAL A 324 -48.56 44.69 -100.18
N THR A 325 -49.88 44.50 -100.11
CA THR A 325 -50.54 43.26 -100.51
C THR A 325 -51.49 43.48 -101.68
N ASN A 326 -51.35 42.67 -102.72
CA ASN A 326 -52.27 42.62 -103.86
C ASN A 326 -53.65 42.07 -103.45
N ILE A 327 -54.71 42.78 -103.81
CA ILE A 327 -56.11 42.41 -103.55
C ILE A 327 -56.79 42.01 -104.85
N ARG A 328 -57.45 40.84 -104.85
CA ARG A 328 -58.11 40.27 -106.03
C ARG A 328 -59.61 40.09 -105.82
N ASN A 329 -60.37 40.08 -106.91
CA ASN A 329 -61.83 39.88 -106.88
C ASN A 329 -62.24 38.40 -106.68
N ALA A 330 -61.30 37.46 -106.76
CA ALA A 330 -61.51 36.03 -106.58
C ALA A 330 -60.30 35.39 -105.84
N PRO A 331 -60.49 34.24 -105.18
CA PRO A 331 -59.43 33.56 -104.43
C PRO A 331 -58.37 32.89 -105.32
N ALA A 332 -58.54 32.86 -106.65
CA ALA A 332 -57.56 32.30 -107.58
C ALA A 332 -56.61 33.38 -108.13
N LEU A 333 -55.37 33.02 -108.46
CA LEU A 333 -54.38 33.90 -109.09
C LEU A 333 -54.86 34.46 -110.45
N SER A 334 -55.74 33.71 -111.13
CA SER A 334 -56.42 34.13 -112.36
C SER A 334 -57.47 35.22 -112.15
N GLY A 335 -57.86 35.52 -110.91
CA GLY A 335 -58.73 36.64 -110.56
C GLY A 335 -58.07 37.98 -110.85
N THR A 336 -58.85 38.94 -111.36
CA THR A 336 -58.36 40.27 -111.71
C THR A 336 -57.88 41.01 -110.45
N LEU A 337 -56.75 41.71 -110.57
CA LEU A 337 -56.26 42.59 -109.51
C LEU A 337 -57.21 43.79 -109.38
N VAL A 338 -57.77 43.97 -108.18
CA VAL A 338 -58.70 45.07 -107.86
C VAL A 338 -57.93 46.26 -107.26
N GLY A 339 -56.79 46.00 -106.63
CA GLY A 339 -55.85 47.02 -106.17
C GLY A 339 -54.80 46.44 -105.23
N THR A 340 -54.15 47.30 -104.45
CA THR A 340 -53.20 46.95 -103.40
C THR A 340 -53.57 47.61 -102.09
N GLN A 341 -53.31 46.94 -100.97
CA GLN A 341 -53.39 47.51 -99.62
C GLN A 341 -51.99 47.76 -99.07
N PRO A 342 -51.69 48.92 -98.46
CA PRO A 342 -50.37 49.20 -97.87
C PRO A 342 -50.11 48.35 -96.62
N LEU A 343 -48.86 48.32 -96.16
CA LEU A 343 -48.49 47.74 -94.85
C LEU A 343 -49.32 48.37 -93.72
N GLY A 344 -49.87 47.55 -92.83
CA GLY A 344 -50.66 47.98 -91.68
C GLY A 344 -52.12 48.32 -91.98
N ALA A 345 -52.59 48.13 -93.21
CA ALA A 345 -54.00 48.28 -93.56
C ALA A 345 -54.83 47.24 -92.79
N GLN A 346 -55.86 47.70 -92.09
CA GLN A 346 -56.68 46.84 -91.25
C GLN A 346 -57.99 46.50 -91.93
N GLY A 347 -58.51 45.32 -91.62
CA GLY A 347 -59.77 44.84 -92.16
C GLY A 347 -60.34 43.70 -91.33
N THR A 348 -61.52 43.24 -91.71
CA THR A 348 -62.21 42.13 -91.07
C THR A 348 -62.23 40.95 -92.03
N VAL A 349 -61.88 39.77 -91.53
CA VAL A 349 -62.01 38.52 -92.30
C VAL A 349 -63.48 38.22 -92.48
N VAL A 350 -63.93 38.20 -93.73
CA VAL A 350 -65.34 37.93 -94.08
C VAL A 350 -65.54 36.58 -94.77
N ALA A 351 -64.50 35.98 -95.36
CA ALA A 351 -64.51 34.60 -95.88
C ALA A 351 -63.10 33.99 -95.99
N GLY A 352 -63.01 32.67 -96.20
CA GLY A 352 -61.77 31.89 -96.25
C GLY A 352 -61.67 30.85 -95.12
N PRO A 353 -60.59 30.03 -95.07
CA PRO A 353 -59.48 30.00 -96.01
C PRO A 353 -59.89 29.31 -97.32
N VAL A 354 -59.43 29.84 -98.44
CA VAL A 354 -59.49 29.16 -99.74
C VAL A 354 -58.06 28.93 -100.22
N LEU A 355 -57.72 27.67 -100.49
CA LEU A 355 -56.46 27.29 -101.14
C LEU A 355 -56.64 27.44 -102.65
N ASP A 356 -55.78 28.22 -103.30
CA ASP A 356 -55.72 28.25 -104.77
C ASP A 356 -54.96 27.03 -105.30
N ALA A 357 -55.60 25.86 -105.21
CA ALA A 357 -55.00 24.57 -105.57
C ALA A 357 -54.66 24.45 -107.06
N ALA A 358 -55.31 25.24 -107.92
CA ALA A 358 -55.08 25.28 -109.37
C ALA A 358 -54.07 26.37 -109.81
N GLY A 359 -53.69 27.27 -108.90
CA GLY A 359 -52.74 28.36 -109.13
C GLY A 359 -51.47 28.21 -108.28
N ASP A 360 -51.17 29.21 -107.46
CA ASP A 360 -49.92 29.30 -106.71
C ASP A 360 -49.89 28.53 -105.38
N GLN A 361 -50.93 27.75 -105.09
CA GLN A 361 -51.07 26.98 -103.84
C GLN A 361 -50.99 27.84 -102.57
N LEU A 362 -51.25 29.14 -102.66
CA LEU A 362 -51.34 30.01 -101.50
C LEU A 362 -52.76 30.00 -100.92
N ILE A 363 -52.84 30.10 -99.60
CA ILE A 363 -54.10 30.25 -98.88
C ILE A 363 -54.50 31.73 -98.91
N ARG A 364 -55.74 32.02 -99.30
CA ARG A 364 -56.30 33.38 -99.33
C ARG A 364 -57.53 33.51 -98.45
N TRP A 365 -57.72 34.73 -98.00
CA TRP A 365 -58.83 35.17 -97.15
C TRP A 365 -59.49 36.39 -97.78
N GLN A 366 -60.81 36.44 -97.73
CA GLN A 366 -61.55 37.61 -98.16
C GLN A 366 -61.62 38.59 -97.00
N ILE A 367 -61.07 39.78 -97.21
CA ILE A 367 -60.97 40.83 -96.20
C ILE A 367 -61.79 42.03 -96.66
N ASP A 368 -62.63 42.51 -95.75
CA ASP A 368 -63.31 43.80 -95.80
C ASP A 368 -62.41 44.82 -95.08
N PHE A 369 -61.63 45.58 -95.86
CA PHE A 369 -60.65 46.53 -95.32
C PHE A 369 -61.34 47.83 -94.91
N ASP A 370 -60.91 48.41 -93.80
CA ASP A 370 -61.52 49.64 -93.28
C ASP A 370 -61.41 50.81 -94.25
N GLN A 371 -60.38 50.80 -95.09
CA GLN A 371 -60.04 51.81 -96.08
C GLN A 371 -59.38 51.13 -97.29
N GLY A 372 -59.70 51.60 -98.51
CA GLY A 372 -59.14 51.06 -99.76
C GLY A 372 -59.96 49.91 -100.35
N PRO A 373 -59.43 49.17 -101.33
CA PRO A 373 -60.18 48.11 -102.02
C PRO A 373 -60.27 46.82 -101.20
N ASP A 374 -61.47 46.25 -101.14
CA ASP A 374 -61.77 44.95 -100.52
C ASP A 374 -61.50 43.78 -101.47
N GLY A 375 -61.26 42.60 -100.91
CA GLY A 375 -61.14 41.38 -101.69
C GLY A 375 -60.26 40.31 -101.07
N TRP A 376 -59.78 39.40 -101.91
CA TRP A 376 -58.99 38.25 -101.50
C TRP A 376 -57.51 38.62 -101.34
N ALA A 377 -56.98 38.47 -100.13
CA ALA A 377 -55.59 38.68 -99.75
C ALA A 377 -54.93 37.35 -99.31
N VAL A 378 -53.62 37.22 -99.54
CA VAL A 378 -52.85 36.02 -99.17
C VAL A 378 -52.63 35.99 -97.65
N GLN A 379 -52.88 34.82 -97.04
CA GLN A 379 -52.77 34.56 -95.61
C GLN A 379 -51.43 34.99 -95.00
N ASP A 380 -50.34 34.83 -95.75
CA ASP A 380 -48.99 35.14 -95.29
C ASP A 380 -48.76 36.62 -95.04
N TYR A 381 -49.46 37.49 -95.79
CA TYR A 381 -49.40 38.94 -95.61
C TYR A 381 -50.45 39.50 -94.66
N LEU A 382 -51.12 38.64 -93.88
CA LEU A 382 -52.10 39.06 -92.88
C LEU A 382 -51.62 38.64 -91.48
N VAL A 383 -52.04 39.38 -90.46
CA VAL A 383 -51.93 39.01 -89.05
C VAL A 383 -53.18 39.47 -88.28
N LYS A 384 -53.65 38.69 -87.31
CA LYS A 384 -54.83 39.00 -86.50
C LYS A 384 -54.56 40.15 -85.53
N ILE A 385 -55.54 41.03 -85.33
CA ILE A 385 -55.52 42.13 -84.34
C ILE A 385 -56.71 41.99 -83.38
N VAL A 386 -56.54 42.33 -82.10
CA VAL A 386 -57.60 42.27 -81.07
C VAL A 386 -57.78 43.66 -80.45
N PRO A 387 -58.99 44.24 -80.39
CA PRO A 387 -59.23 45.51 -79.70
C PRO A 387 -59.06 45.37 -78.17
N THR A 388 -58.28 46.23 -77.52
CA THR A 388 -58.03 46.16 -76.06
C THR A 388 -58.96 47.09 -75.27
N VAL A 389 -59.76 46.54 -74.35
CA VAL A 389 -60.47 47.30 -73.29
C VAL A 389 -59.44 47.74 -72.23
N PRO A 390 -59.38 49.00 -71.76
CA PRO A 390 -58.40 49.42 -70.75
C PRO A 390 -58.74 48.94 -69.34
N VAL A 391 -57.72 48.69 -68.51
CA VAL A 391 -57.89 48.44 -67.07
C VAL A 391 -58.28 49.73 -66.33
N ALA A 392 -59.34 49.69 -65.53
CA ALA A 392 -59.79 50.82 -64.69
C ALA A 392 -59.43 50.66 -63.20
N SER A 393 -59.28 49.43 -62.69
CA SER A 393 -58.82 49.20 -61.31
C SER A 393 -58.14 47.82 -61.17
N VAL A 394 -57.37 47.62 -60.08
CA VAL A 394 -56.79 46.33 -59.71
C VAL A 394 -57.14 46.04 -58.25
N THR A 395 -57.72 44.86 -57.98
CA THR A 395 -57.99 44.39 -56.60
C THR A 395 -56.98 43.31 -56.20
N VAL A 396 -56.38 43.38 -55.01
CA VAL A 396 -55.47 42.35 -54.48
C VAL A 396 -56.11 41.64 -53.28
N THR A 397 -56.09 40.30 -53.28
CA THR A 397 -56.67 39.45 -52.23
C THR A 397 -55.69 38.38 -51.77
N PRO A 398 -55.56 38.11 -50.45
CA PRO A 398 -56.11 38.88 -49.33
C PRO A 398 -55.45 40.27 -49.19
N ALA A 399 -56.18 41.23 -48.60
CA ALA A 399 -55.68 42.59 -48.36
C ALA A 399 -54.62 42.68 -47.26
N THR A 400 -54.56 41.69 -46.36
CA THR A 400 -53.50 41.55 -45.35
C THR A 400 -53.05 40.10 -45.22
N ALA A 401 -51.77 39.88 -44.93
CA ALA A 401 -51.21 38.57 -44.63
C ALA A 401 -50.15 38.64 -43.54
N SER A 402 -49.97 37.56 -42.79
CA SER A 402 -48.89 37.40 -41.81
C SER A 402 -48.20 36.06 -42.02
N LEU A 403 -46.87 36.05 -41.96
CA LEU A 403 -46.05 34.86 -42.14
C LEU A 403 -44.84 34.88 -41.21
N VAL A 404 -44.15 33.75 -41.11
CA VAL A 404 -42.81 33.67 -40.52
C VAL A 404 -41.75 33.77 -41.61
N VAL A 405 -40.51 34.15 -41.27
CA VAL A 405 -39.38 34.11 -42.21
C VAL A 405 -39.25 32.71 -42.84
N GLY A 406 -39.10 32.66 -44.16
CA GLY A 406 -39.11 31.44 -44.97
C GLY A 406 -40.50 30.90 -45.33
N GLY A 407 -41.57 31.40 -44.68
CA GLY A 407 -42.94 31.10 -45.04
C GLY A 407 -43.36 31.76 -46.35
N THR A 408 -44.41 31.23 -46.99
CA THR A 408 -44.95 31.77 -48.23
C THR A 408 -46.46 32.01 -48.14
N VAL A 409 -46.95 33.03 -48.84
CA VAL A 409 -48.38 33.29 -49.01
C VAL A 409 -48.66 33.73 -50.45
N GLN A 410 -49.72 33.20 -51.06
CA GLN A 410 -50.11 33.56 -52.43
C GLN A 410 -51.10 34.73 -52.40
N LEU A 411 -50.80 35.80 -53.13
CA LEU A 411 -51.74 36.89 -53.40
C LEU A 411 -52.30 36.75 -54.82
N THR A 412 -53.54 37.17 -55.01
CA THR A 412 -54.19 37.21 -56.32
C THR A 412 -54.55 38.64 -56.68
N ALA A 413 -54.13 39.11 -57.86
CA ALA A 413 -54.50 40.42 -58.39
C ALA A 413 -55.49 40.26 -59.54
N THR A 414 -56.60 41.01 -59.48
CA THR A 414 -57.67 40.98 -60.47
C THR A 414 -57.85 42.37 -61.07
N PRO A 415 -57.31 42.63 -62.28
CA PRO A 415 -57.61 43.84 -63.06
C PRO A 415 -59.08 43.85 -63.47
N LYS A 416 -59.73 45.01 -63.44
CA LYS A 416 -61.14 45.19 -63.79
C LYS A 416 -61.34 46.34 -64.76
N ASP A 417 -62.35 46.24 -65.63
CA ASP A 417 -62.82 47.35 -66.46
C ASP A 417 -63.55 48.42 -65.63
N ALA A 418 -63.99 49.51 -66.28
CA ALA A 418 -64.71 50.60 -65.62
C ALA A 418 -66.06 50.18 -65.00
N ASN A 419 -66.61 49.04 -65.42
CA ASN A 419 -67.86 48.48 -64.90
C ASN A 419 -67.62 47.45 -63.78
N GLY A 420 -66.35 47.20 -63.41
CA GLY A 420 -65.96 46.26 -62.36
C GLY A 420 -65.84 44.81 -62.81
N ASN A 421 -65.94 44.51 -64.12
CA ASN A 421 -65.77 43.16 -64.65
C ASN A 421 -64.29 42.77 -64.69
N PRO A 422 -63.93 41.54 -64.32
CA PRO A 422 -62.54 41.09 -64.36
C PRO A 422 -62.01 40.99 -65.81
N LEU A 423 -60.80 41.49 -66.03
CA LEU A 423 -60.08 41.43 -67.30
C LEU A 423 -59.02 40.32 -67.23
N THR A 424 -59.04 39.40 -68.20
CA THR A 424 -58.07 38.30 -68.31
C THR A 424 -56.96 38.64 -69.32
N GLY A 425 -55.83 37.93 -69.25
CA GLY A 425 -54.68 38.11 -70.16
C GLY A 425 -53.87 39.40 -69.96
N ARG A 426 -54.14 40.15 -68.88
CA ARG A 426 -53.43 41.40 -68.57
C ARG A 426 -52.10 41.12 -67.91
N THR A 427 -51.11 41.93 -68.26
CA THR A 427 -49.79 41.87 -67.61
C THR A 427 -49.89 42.51 -66.24
N ILE A 428 -49.58 41.74 -65.20
CA ILE A 428 -49.55 42.22 -63.82
C ILE A 428 -48.09 42.29 -63.40
N VAL A 429 -47.66 43.49 -62.99
CA VAL A 429 -46.34 43.71 -62.42
C VAL A 429 -46.49 43.79 -60.91
N TRP A 430 -45.83 42.87 -60.22
CA TRP A 430 -45.79 42.85 -58.76
C TRP A 430 -44.54 43.57 -58.25
N SER A 431 -44.69 44.30 -57.15
CA SER A 431 -43.58 44.91 -56.43
C SER A 431 -43.80 44.81 -54.94
N SER A 432 -42.70 44.70 -54.20
CA SER A 432 -42.69 44.83 -52.74
C SER A 432 -42.05 46.17 -52.39
N SER A 433 -42.61 46.85 -51.38
CA SER A 433 -42.00 48.04 -50.80
C SER A 433 -40.70 47.75 -50.05
N ASP A 434 -40.48 46.51 -49.60
CA ASP A 434 -39.24 46.07 -48.98
C ASP A 434 -38.96 44.58 -49.25
N ASN A 435 -38.09 44.33 -50.24
CA ASN A 435 -37.65 42.98 -50.60
C ASN A 435 -36.74 42.32 -49.55
N THR A 436 -36.21 43.06 -48.56
CA THR A 436 -35.42 42.49 -47.46
C THR A 436 -36.29 41.83 -46.41
N ILE A 437 -37.56 42.21 -46.33
CA ILE A 437 -38.56 41.65 -45.41
C ILE A 437 -39.47 40.66 -46.14
N ALA A 438 -40.01 41.01 -47.31
CA ALA A 438 -40.85 40.12 -48.10
C ALA A 438 -40.65 40.33 -49.61
N THR A 439 -40.35 39.25 -50.33
CA THR A 439 -40.22 39.27 -51.79
C THR A 439 -41.49 38.76 -52.46
N VAL A 440 -41.88 39.35 -53.59
CA VAL A 440 -42.98 38.87 -54.44
C VAL A 440 -42.45 38.47 -55.81
N ASN A 441 -42.88 37.31 -56.33
CA ASN A 441 -42.53 36.87 -57.68
C ASN A 441 -43.59 37.33 -58.72
N GLY A 442 -43.33 37.06 -60.00
CA GLY A 442 -44.24 37.44 -61.10
C GLY A 442 -45.64 36.81 -61.05
N SER A 443 -45.84 35.74 -60.25
CA SER A 443 -47.15 35.10 -60.05
C SER A 443 -47.88 35.59 -58.81
N GLY A 444 -47.35 36.55 -58.05
CA GLY A 444 -47.94 37.05 -56.81
C GLY A 444 -47.67 36.19 -55.57
N LEU A 445 -46.74 35.24 -55.64
CA LEU A 445 -46.31 34.45 -54.47
C LEU A 445 -45.33 35.27 -53.63
N ILE A 446 -45.67 35.48 -52.37
CA ILE A 446 -44.86 36.18 -51.38
C ILE A 446 -44.02 35.18 -50.61
N THR A 447 -42.74 35.48 -50.40
CA THR A 447 -41.85 34.75 -49.50
C THR A 447 -41.29 35.70 -48.45
N GLY A 448 -41.37 35.32 -47.17
CA GLY A 448 -40.80 36.11 -46.07
C GLY A 448 -39.28 36.00 -46.07
N ALA A 449 -38.60 37.08 -46.44
CA ALA A 449 -37.14 37.12 -46.54
C ALA A 449 -36.46 37.55 -45.22
N GLY A 450 -37.13 38.37 -44.41
CA GLY A 450 -36.63 38.89 -43.14
C GLY A 450 -37.77 39.28 -42.22
N ALA A 451 -37.54 39.26 -40.90
CA ALA A 451 -38.58 39.63 -39.95
C ALA A 451 -38.73 41.16 -39.88
N GLY A 452 -39.98 41.64 -39.94
CA GLY A 452 -40.33 43.04 -39.98
C GLY A 452 -41.67 43.27 -40.68
N GLY A 453 -42.03 44.53 -40.86
CA GLY A 453 -43.28 44.95 -41.48
C GLY A 453 -44.00 46.03 -40.65
N PRO A 454 -45.04 46.65 -41.21
CA PRO A 454 -45.77 46.24 -42.43
C PRO A 454 -45.04 46.51 -43.75
N VAL A 455 -45.02 45.52 -44.65
CA VAL A 455 -44.56 45.64 -46.04
C VAL A 455 -45.77 45.71 -46.97
N THR A 456 -45.85 46.75 -47.79
CA THR A 456 -46.87 46.87 -48.85
C THR A 456 -46.43 46.13 -50.11
N ILE A 457 -47.27 45.23 -50.60
CA ILE A 457 -47.15 44.57 -51.91
C ILE A 457 -48.11 45.25 -52.88
N THR A 458 -47.61 45.68 -54.02
CA THR A 458 -48.40 46.38 -55.05
C THR A 458 -48.46 45.56 -56.32
N ALA A 459 -49.67 45.36 -56.85
CA ALA A 459 -49.91 44.79 -58.17
C ALA A 459 -50.36 45.89 -59.12
N THR A 460 -49.64 46.11 -60.22
CA THR A 460 -49.92 47.15 -61.21
C THR A 460 -50.23 46.53 -62.57
N SER A 461 -51.30 47.00 -63.22
CA SER A 461 -51.69 46.61 -64.58
C SER A 461 -52.18 47.85 -65.33
N GLU A 462 -51.56 48.17 -66.48
CA GLU A 462 -51.92 49.31 -67.35
C GLU A 462 -52.06 50.65 -66.62
N GLY A 463 -51.17 50.90 -65.65
CA GLY A 463 -51.16 52.14 -64.85
C GLY A 463 -52.09 52.15 -63.64
N GLN A 464 -52.96 51.15 -63.47
CA GLN A 464 -53.81 50.99 -62.29
C GLN A 464 -53.20 50.02 -61.28
N SER A 465 -53.40 50.25 -59.98
CA SER A 465 -52.77 49.45 -58.93
C SER A 465 -53.72 49.06 -57.81
N GLY A 466 -53.44 47.91 -57.20
CA GLY A 466 -54.04 47.44 -55.95
C GLY A 466 -52.94 46.98 -54.99
N THR A 467 -53.22 47.02 -53.68
CA THR A 467 -52.20 46.75 -52.66
C THR A 467 -52.66 45.76 -51.60
N ALA A 468 -51.69 45.08 -50.97
CA ALA A 468 -51.88 44.26 -49.78
C ALA A 468 -50.74 44.50 -48.76
N THR A 469 -51.03 44.35 -47.47
CA THR A 469 -50.04 44.54 -46.39
C THR A 469 -49.58 43.20 -45.82
N VAL A 470 -48.27 43.02 -45.68
CA VAL A 470 -47.65 41.77 -45.24
C VAL A 470 -46.76 42.03 -44.02
N ASN A 471 -46.97 41.24 -42.95
CA ASN A 471 -46.11 41.22 -41.77
C ASN A 471 -45.32 39.91 -41.70
N VAL A 472 -44.02 39.98 -41.45
CA VAL A 472 -43.15 38.81 -41.34
C VAL A 472 -42.55 38.75 -39.93
N SER A 473 -42.76 37.65 -39.22
CA SER A 473 -42.23 37.44 -37.88
C SER A 473 -41.14 36.36 -37.87
N LEU A 474 -40.33 36.33 -36.82
CA LEU A 474 -39.45 35.19 -36.58
C LEU A 474 -40.25 34.05 -35.93
N ALA A 475 -40.00 32.80 -36.34
CA ALA A 475 -40.51 31.65 -35.58
C ALA A 475 -39.90 31.65 -34.16
N PRO A 476 -40.66 31.37 -33.09
CA PRO A 476 -40.12 31.38 -31.73
C PRO A 476 -39.14 30.22 -31.52
N VAL A 477 -38.07 30.47 -30.76
CA VAL A 477 -37.19 29.38 -30.28
C VAL A 477 -37.95 28.55 -29.23
N ALA A 478 -38.10 27.25 -29.48
CA ALA A 478 -38.70 26.29 -28.56
C ALA A 478 -37.67 25.52 -27.75
N SER A 479 -36.46 25.30 -28.29
CA SER A 479 -35.35 24.67 -27.56
C SER A 479 -33.99 25.12 -28.08
N VAL A 480 -32.93 24.92 -27.29
CA VAL A 480 -31.54 25.11 -27.72
C VAL A 480 -30.78 23.80 -27.47
N THR A 481 -30.16 23.25 -28.51
CA THR A 481 -29.27 22.08 -28.36
C THR A 481 -27.81 22.54 -28.37
N VAL A 482 -27.00 22.10 -27.41
CA VAL A 482 -25.55 22.35 -27.38
C VAL A 482 -24.79 21.06 -27.74
N THR A 483 -23.81 21.16 -28.62
CA THR A 483 -22.98 20.01 -29.06
C THR A 483 -21.49 20.38 -29.03
N PRO A 484 -20.61 19.51 -28.50
CA PRO A 484 -20.94 18.31 -27.72
C PRO A 484 -21.64 18.63 -26.39
N SER A 485 -22.45 17.71 -25.86
CA SER A 485 -23.15 17.88 -24.57
C SER A 485 -22.23 17.68 -23.36
N SER A 486 -21.04 17.13 -23.56
CA SER A 486 -19.95 17.13 -22.59
C SER A 486 -18.59 17.07 -23.28
N ALA A 487 -17.55 17.58 -22.61
CA ALA A 487 -16.18 17.49 -23.10
C ALA A 487 -15.16 17.50 -21.94
N ASN A 488 -14.02 16.84 -22.17
CA ASN A 488 -12.85 16.93 -21.31
C ASN A 488 -11.80 17.82 -22.00
N VAL A 489 -11.30 18.84 -21.31
CA VAL A 489 -10.38 19.84 -21.86
C VAL A 489 -9.14 19.92 -20.98
N ALA A 490 -7.94 20.03 -21.53
CA ALA A 490 -6.76 20.28 -20.70
C ALA A 490 -6.74 21.74 -20.21
N ILE A 491 -5.97 22.05 -19.16
CA ILE A 491 -5.67 23.45 -18.80
C ILE A 491 -5.04 24.14 -20.02
N THR A 492 -5.50 25.35 -20.36
CA THR A 492 -5.23 26.10 -21.61
C THR A 492 -5.74 25.47 -22.90
N GLY A 493 -6.21 24.22 -22.85
CA GLY A 493 -6.89 23.59 -23.98
C GLY A 493 -8.23 24.27 -24.26
N THR A 494 -8.70 24.13 -25.49
CA THR A 494 -9.97 24.70 -25.93
C THR A 494 -10.89 23.64 -26.51
N VAL A 495 -12.19 23.81 -26.32
CA VAL A 495 -13.23 23.05 -27.05
C VAL A 495 -14.26 24.02 -27.59
N GLN A 496 -14.59 23.87 -28.88
CA GLN A 496 -15.65 24.66 -29.50
C GLN A 496 -16.99 24.00 -29.24
N LEU A 497 -17.92 24.73 -28.64
CA LEU A 497 -19.31 24.33 -28.52
C LEU A 497 -20.15 25.01 -29.59
N THR A 498 -21.13 24.29 -30.13
CA THR A 498 -22.11 24.84 -31.08
C THR A 498 -23.48 24.79 -30.44
N ALA A 499 -24.17 25.93 -30.37
CA ALA A 499 -25.55 26.02 -29.94
C ALA A 499 -26.47 26.15 -31.16
N THR A 500 -27.50 25.31 -31.23
CA THR A 500 -28.50 25.31 -32.30
C THR A 500 -29.88 25.56 -31.70
N PRO A 501 -30.41 26.79 -31.78
CA PRO A 501 -31.80 27.09 -31.47
C PRO A 501 -32.72 26.37 -32.45
N LYS A 502 -33.84 25.84 -31.98
CA LYS A 502 -34.81 25.07 -32.78
C LYS A 502 -36.23 25.56 -32.54
N ASP A 503 -37.07 25.49 -33.57
CA ASP A 503 -38.51 25.71 -33.45
C ASP A 503 -39.21 24.52 -32.73
N ALA A 504 -40.53 24.62 -32.55
CA ALA A 504 -41.34 23.58 -31.91
C ALA A 504 -41.36 22.23 -32.67
N ASN A 505 -41.01 22.24 -33.96
CA ASN A 505 -40.93 21.06 -34.81
C ASN A 505 -39.51 20.47 -34.85
N GLY A 506 -38.56 21.07 -34.12
CA GLY A 506 -37.16 20.63 -34.05
C GLY A 506 -36.27 21.14 -35.19
N ASN A 507 -36.77 22.02 -36.06
CA ASN A 507 -35.99 22.60 -37.15
C ASN A 507 -35.00 23.65 -36.63
N PRO A 508 -33.75 23.69 -37.11
CA PRO A 508 -32.78 24.70 -36.69
C PRO A 508 -33.18 26.10 -37.15
N LEU A 509 -33.08 27.08 -36.24
CA LEU A 509 -33.33 28.49 -36.51
C LEU A 509 -32.00 29.23 -36.67
N THR A 510 -31.82 29.91 -37.80
CA THR A 510 -30.64 30.72 -38.10
C THR A 510 -30.83 32.19 -37.71
N GLY A 511 -29.73 32.94 -37.56
CA GLY A 511 -29.75 34.38 -37.26
C GLY A 511 -30.20 34.74 -35.84
N ARG A 512 -30.26 33.77 -34.92
CA ARG A 512 -30.67 34.01 -33.53
C ARG A 512 -29.51 34.42 -32.65
N ALA A 513 -29.76 35.39 -31.78
CA ALA A 513 -28.77 35.81 -30.79
C ALA A 513 -28.61 34.71 -29.74
N ILE A 514 -27.37 34.26 -29.53
CA ILE A 514 -27.01 33.29 -28.51
C ILE A 514 -26.12 33.97 -27.48
N SER A 515 -26.49 33.89 -26.21
CA SER A 515 -25.63 34.26 -25.10
C SER A 515 -25.03 33.01 -24.47
N TRP A 516 -23.75 33.06 -24.15
CA TRP A 516 -23.02 31.97 -23.49
C TRP A 516 -22.65 32.37 -22.06
N SER A 517 -22.75 31.42 -21.14
CA SER A 517 -22.29 31.60 -19.75
C SER A 517 -21.64 30.33 -19.23
N SER A 518 -20.74 30.49 -18.27
CA SER A 518 -20.12 29.37 -17.54
C SER A 518 -20.54 29.45 -16.08
N SER A 519 -20.86 28.30 -15.48
CA SER A 519 -21.15 28.22 -14.06
C SER A 519 -19.92 28.49 -13.17
N ASN A 520 -18.69 28.37 -13.72
CA ASN A 520 -17.45 28.70 -13.01
C ASN A 520 -16.31 29.08 -13.98
N ASN A 521 -16.16 30.38 -14.21
CA ASN A 521 -15.10 30.95 -15.06
C ASN A 521 -13.67 30.70 -14.54
N ALA A 522 -13.48 30.37 -13.25
CA ALA A 522 -12.15 30.04 -12.71
C ALA A 522 -11.67 28.64 -13.13
N ILE A 523 -12.60 27.75 -13.52
CA ILE A 523 -12.29 26.40 -14.01
C ILE A 523 -12.36 26.35 -15.52
N ALA A 524 -13.45 26.83 -16.13
CA ALA A 524 -13.61 26.91 -17.58
C ALA A 524 -14.34 28.20 -17.98
N SER A 525 -13.75 28.97 -18.89
CA SER A 525 -14.36 30.20 -19.43
C SER A 525 -14.90 29.95 -20.82
N VAL A 526 -15.97 30.65 -21.21
CA VAL A 526 -16.56 30.57 -22.56
C VAL A 526 -16.68 31.97 -23.14
N ASN A 527 -16.35 32.14 -24.42
CA ASN A 527 -16.49 33.42 -25.12
C ASN A 527 -17.84 33.51 -25.87
N GLY A 528 -18.10 34.65 -26.52
CA GLY A 528 -19.34 34.89 -27.27
C GLY A 528 -19.57 33.97 -28.49
N SER A 529 -18.53 33.27 -28.97
CA SER A 529 -18.66 32.30 -30.07
C SER A 529 -18.84 30.86 -29.58
N GLY A 530 -18.95 30.63 -28.27
CA GLY A 530 -19.06 29.28 -27.70
C GLY A 530 -17.72 28.53 -27.58
N LEU A 531 -16.58 29.21 -27.76
CA LEU A 531 -15.26 28.61 -27.54
C LEU A 531 -14.98 28.58 -26.03
N VAL A 532 -14.88 27.38 -25.48
CA VAL A 532 -14.57 27.14 -24.08
C VAL A 532 -13.07 26.93 -23.92
N THR A 533 -12.46 27.62 -22.96
CA THR A 533 -11.04 27.48 -22.60
C THR A 533 -10.92 26.95 -21.18
N GLY A 534 -10.15 25.87 -20.99
CA GLY A 534 -9.83 25.35 -19.67
C GLY A 534 -8.90 26.31 -18.92
N VAL A 535 -9.32 26.78 -17.75
CA VAL A 535 -8.57 27.77 -16.94
C VAL A 535 -7.83 27.09 -15.79
N ALA A 536 -8.51 26.20 -15.06
CA ALA A 536 -7.93 25.42 -13.96
C ALA A 536 -8.51 24.01 -13.92
N ALA A 537 -7.76 23.04 -13.41
CA ALA A 537 -8.26 21.68 -13.26
C ALA A 537 -9.48 21.63 -12.33
N GLY A 538 -10.52 20.89 -12.74
CA GLY A 538 -11.77 20.76 -11.98
C GLY A 538 -12.99 20.57 -12.88
N GLY A 539 -14.17 20.50 -12.27
CA GLY A 539 -15.44 20.28 -12.96
C GLY A 539 -16.27 19.17 -12.29
N PRO A 540 -17.47 18.87 -12.82
CA PRO A 540 -18.03 19.43 -14.06
C PRO A 540 -18.46 20.90 -13.93
N VAL A 541 -18.09 21.72 -14.93
CA VAL A 541 -18.56 23.10 -15.13
C VAL A 541 -19.66 23.08 -16.18
N THR A 542 -20.81 23.69 -15.88
CA THR A 542 -21.92 23.78 -16.83
C THR A 542 -21.75 25.02 -17.70
N ILE A 543 -21.64 24.83 -19.01
CA ILE A 543 -21.68 25.89 -20.00
C ILE A 543 -23.11 25.97 -20.55
N THR A 544 -23.74 27.13 -20.46
CA THR A 544 -25.13 27.35 -20.88
C THR A 544 -25.17 28.28 -22.07
N ALA A 545 -25.84 27.84 -23.14
CA ALA A 545 -26.23 28.69 -24.27
C ALA A 545 -27.71 29.04 -24.15
N THR A 546 -28.04 30.33 -24.22
CA THR A 546 -29.41 30.84 -24.12
C THR A 546 -29.78 31.63 -25.37
N SER A 547 -30.98 31.39 -25.90
CA SER A 547 -31.57 32.11 -27.04
C SER A 547 -33.07 32.29 -26.78
N GLU A 548 -33.56 33.54 -26.81
CA GLU A 548 -35.00 33.88 -26.63
C GLU A 548 -35.64 33.24 -25.38
N GLY A 549 -34.89 33.14 -24.28
CA GLY A 549 -35.36 32.56 -23.02
C GLY A 549 -35.26 31.03 -22.93
N GLN A 550 -34.94 30.33 -24.02
CA GLN A 550 -34.66 28.89 -24.02
C GLN A 550 -33.17 28.63 -23.86
N SER A 551 -32.81 27.52 -23.20
CA SER A 551 -31.41 27.19 -22.90
C SER A 551 -31.07 25.74 -23.22
N GLY A 552 -29.81 25.53 -23.60
CA GLY A 552 -29.17 24.22 -23.71
C GLY A 552 -27.84 24.26 -22.96
N THR A 553 -27.37 23.11 -22.47
CA THR A 553 -26.17 23.04 -21.64
C THR A 553 -25.17 22.02 -22.14
N ALA A 554 -23.90 22.24 -21.82
CA ALA A 554 -22.81 21.27 -21.94
C ALA A 554 -22.03 21.17 -20.62
N SER A 555 -21.60 19.96 -20.27
CA SER A 555 -20.80 19.68 -19.08
C SER A 555 -19.31 19.58 -19.42
N ILE A 556 -18.49 20.47 -18.88
CA ILE A 556 -17.05 20.57 -19.17
C ILE A 556 -16.24 20.16 -17.95
N THR A 557 -15.36 19.18 -18.10
CA THR A 557 -14.34 18.86 -17.08
C THR A 557 -12.97 19.27 -17.60
N VAL A 558 -12.23 20.04 -16.79
CA VAL A 558 -10.88 20.45 -17.13
C VAL A 558 -9.89 19.50 -16.46
N ALA A 559 -9.22 18.68 -17.27
CA ALA A 559 -8.20 17.76 -16.81
C ALA A 559 -6.89 18.53 -16.54
N GLY A 560 -6.34 18.34 -15.34
CA GLY A 560 -4.98 18.79 -15.05
C GLY A 560 -3.94 17.86 -15.67
N ALA A 561 -2.73 18.37 -15.95
CA ALA A 561 -1.63 17.53 -16.43
C ALA A 561 -1.29 16.41 -15.41
N PRO A 562 -1.00 15.17 -15.84
CA PRO A 562 -0.67 14.09 -14.91
C PRO A 562 0.62 14.42 -14.14
N VAL A 563 0.72 13.96 -12.90
CA VAL A 563 1.98 14.01 -12.15
C VAL A 563 3.00 13.13 -12.86
N ALA A 564 4.15 13.69 -13.22
CA ALA A 564 5.28 12.96 -13.79
C ALA A 564 6.42 12.77 -12.78
N SER A 565 6.50 13.63 -11.76
CA SER A 565 7.49 13.48 -10.69
C SER A 565 6.99 14.01 -9.34
N VAL A 566 7.44 13.34 -8.28
CA VAL A 566 7.25 13.75 -6.88
C VAL A 566 8.62 13.95 -6.27
N THR A 567 8.91 15.16 -5.78
CA THR A 567 10.16 15.48 -5.08
C THR A 567 9.85 15.81 -3.63
N VAL A 568 10.50 15.14 -2.68
CA VAL A 568 10.36 15.45 -1.25
C VAL A 568 11.56 16.29 -0.80
N THR A 569 11.28 17.42 -0.16
CA THR A 569 12.28 18.33 0.40
C THR A 569 12.12 18.46 1.91
N PRO A 570 13.21 18.40 2.69
CA PRO A 570 14.57 17.99 2.27
C PRO A 570 14.64 16.50 1.90
N ALA A 571 15.62 16.12 1.06
CA ALA A 571 15.87 14.72 0.66
C ALA A 571 16.39 13.85 1.83
N SER A 572 16.96 14.50 2.85
CA SER A 572 17.27 13.88 4.13
C SER A 572 17.12 14.90 5.25
N ALA A 573 16.64 14.48 6.41
CA ALA A 573 16.57 15.32 7.61
C ALA A 573 16.95 14.52 8.86
N SER A 574 17.31 15.25 9.91
CA SER A 574 17.46 14.69 11.24
C SER A 574 16.43 15.30 12.18
N VAL A 575 15.75 14.47 12.96
CA VAL A 575 14.73 14.87 13.93
C VAL A 575 15.07 14.23 15.26
N GLN A 576 15.02 14.97 16.35
CA GLN A 576 15.23 14.38 17.67
C GLN A 576 14.01 13.55 18.10
N ALA A 577 14.20 12.46 18.83
CA ALA A 577 13.09 11.69 19.38
C ALA A 577 12.16 12.58 20.23
N GLY A 578 10.85 12.49 19.99
CA GLY A 578 9.82 13.35 20.58
C GLY A 578 9.60 14.69 19.86
N GLN A 579 10.48 15.08 18.92
CA GLN A 579 10.33 16.30 18.14
C GLN A 579 9.73 16.02 16.75
N THR A 580 9.32 17.09 16.07
CA THR A 580 8.77 17.02 14.72
C THR A 580 9.63 17.76 13.70
N GLY A 581 9.54 17.32 12.44
CA GLY A 581 10.15 17.97 11.28
C GLY A 581 9.18 17.96 10.10
N GLN A 582 9.13 19.04 9.34
CA GLN A 582 8.20 19.17 8.21
C GLN A 582 8.89 18.77 6.91
N LEU A 583 8.27 17.87 6.14
CA LEU A 583 8.62 17.57 4.76
C LEU A 583 7.65 18.24 3.80
N THR A 584 8.11 18.61 2.61
CA THR A 584 7.25 19.16 1.55
C THR A 584 7.39 18.31 0.30
N ALA A 585 6.25 17.85 -0.24
CA ALA A 585 6.21 17.19 -1.54
C ALA A 585 5.91 18.23 -2.63
N THR A 586 6.81 18.37 -3.60
CA THR A 586 6.60 19.18 -4.81
C THR A 586 6.30 18.23 -5.97
N LEU A 587 5.14 18.42 -6.60
CA LEU A 587 4.69 17.62 -7.72
C LEU A 587 4.95 18.39 -9.02
N LYS A 588 5.44 17.73 -10.06
CA LYS A 588 5.62 18.35 -11.37
C LYS A 588 5.06 17.49 -12.50
N ASP A 589 4.58 18.14 -13.56
CA ASP A 589 4.25 17.49 -14.82
C ASP A 589 5.51 17.11 -15.61
N ALA A 590 5.32 16.47 -16.78
CA ALA A 590 6.42 16.05 -17.65
C ALA A 590 7.25 17.22 -18.21
N ASN A 591 6.70 18.43 -18.20
CA ASN A 591 7.36 19.65 -18.66
C ASN A 591 8.07 20.41 -17.52
N GLY A 592 7.99 19.89 -16.28
CA GLY A 592 8.62 20.48 -15.10
C GLY A 592 7.79 21.56 -14.40
N ASN A 593 6.54 21.80 -14.80
CA ASN A 593 5.66 22.76 -14.14
C ASN A 593 5.15 22.21 -12.81
N ILE A 594 5.08 23.04 -11.78
CA ILE A 594 4.57 22.64 -10.47
C ILE A 594 3.06 22.41 -10.54
N LEU A 595 2.60 21.27 -10.03
CA LEU A 595 1.19 20.90 -9.93
C LEU A 595 0.69 21.13 -8.49
N THR A 596 -0.36 21.92 -8.34
CA THR A 596 -1.01 22.21 -7.06
C THR A 596 -2.37 21.49 -6.94
N GLY A 597 -2.85 21.27 -5.71
CA GLY A 597 -4.19 20.71 -5.46
C GLY A 597 -4.33 19.20 -5.69
N ARG A 598 -3.23 18.47 -5.89
CA ARG A 598 -3.25 17.00 -5.99
C ARG A 598 -3.12 16.35 -4.63
N THR A 599 -3.73 15.18 -4.50
CA THR A 599 -3.62 14.36 -3.29
C THR A 599 -2.21 13.78 -3.18
N VAL A 600 -1.60 13.95 -2.02
CA VAL A 600 -0.33 13.32 -1.65
C VAL A 600 -0.58 12.40 -0.46
N THR A 601 -0.23 11.13 -0.57
CA THR A 601 -0.26 10.18 0.53
C THR A 601 1.15 9.99 1.08
N TRP A 602 1.27 9.95 2.40
CA TRP A 602 2.55 9.81 3.10
C TRP A 602 2.63 8.46 3.82
N SER A 603 3.80 7.84 3.81
CA SER A 603 4.06 6.60 4.54
C SER A 603 5.47 6.57 5.11
N SER A 604 5.65 5.82 6.20
CA SER A 604 6.96 5.50 6.79
C SER A 604 7.20 4.01 6.68
N ASN A 605 8.39 3.59 6.26
CA ASN A 605 8.75 2.18 6.23
C ASN A 605 9.04 1.57 7.61
N ASN A 606 9.19 2.41 8.65
CA ASN A 606 9.38 1.96 10.03
C ASN A 606 8.82 3.01 11.00
N THR A 607 7.56 2.82 11.36
CA THR A 607 6.81 3.70 12.28
C THR A 607 7.27 3.61 13.73
N SER A 608 8.03 2.58 14.11
CA SER A 608 8.63 2.49 15.45
C SER A 608 9.79 3.48 15.64
N VAL A 609 10.35 4.00 14.55
CA VAL A 609 11.44 4.99 14.56
C VAL A 609 10.92 6.38 14.19
N ALA A 610 10.14 6.53 13.12
CA ALA A 610 9.50 7.80 12.77
C ALA A 610 8.13 7.61 12.12
N THR A 611 7.15 8.42 12.51
CA THR A 611 5.81 8.48 11.88
C THR A 611 5.68 9.73 11.03
N VAL A 612 4.74 9.74 10.09
CA VAL A 612 4.42 10.89 9.24
C VAL A 612 2.91 11.02 9.12
N ASN A 613 2.39 12.25 9.19
CA ASN A 613 0.96 12.52 9.01
C ASN A 613 0.61 12.84 7.54
N ASN A 614 -0.66 13.14 7.27
CA ASN A 614 -1.14 13.47 5.92
C ASN A 614 -0.62 14.81 5.36
N THR A 615 -0.02 15.67 6.17
CA THR A 615 0.60 16.94 5.73
C THR A 615 2.11 16.83 5.56
N GLY A 616 2.72 15.65 5.74
CA GLY A 616 4.17 15.47 5.68
C GLY A 616 4.92 15.90 6.94
N LEU A 617 4.22 16.12 8.06
CA LEU A 617 4.84 16.36 9.35
C LEU A 617 5.32 15.02 9.93
N VAL A 618 6.63 14.90 10.09
CA VAL A 618 7.30 13.72 10.63
C VAL A 618 7.51 13.89 12.13
N MET A 619 7.20 12.86 12.92
CA MET A 619 7.51 12.80 14.36
C MET A 619 8.56 11.73 14.61
N GLY A 620 9.67 12.09 15.25
CA GLY A 620 10.67 11.12 15.70
C GLY A 620 10.14 10.33 16.89
N VAL A 621 10.00 9.02 16.76
CA VAL A 621 9.47 8.13 17.81
C VAL A 621 10.60 7.58 18.68
N ALA A 622 11.61 6.99 18.06
CA ALA A 622 12.76 6.41 18.75
C ALA A 622 14.04 6.65 17.95
N ALA A 623 15.17 6.78 18.65
CA ALA A 623 16.46 6.99 18.00
C ALA A 623 16.81 5.83 17.05
N GLY A 624 17.24 6.16 15.83
CA GLY A 624 17.54 5.17 14.79
C GLY A 624 17.36 5.71 13.37
N GLY A 625 17.58 4.84 12.39
CA GLY A 625 17.46 5.17 10.96
C GLY A 625 18.77 5.01 10.18
N PRO A 626 18.81 5.44 8.90
CA PRO A 626 17.77 6.23 8.24
C PRO A 626 16.49 5.42 7.95
N VAL A 627 15.33 6.01 8.25
CA VAL A 627 14.00 5.52 7.83
C VAL A 627 13.51 6.30 6.62
N THR A 628 12.83 5.62 5.71
CA THR A 628 12.37 6.20 4.45
C THR A 628 10.93 6.67 4.61
N ILE A 629 10.73 7.98 4.52
CA ILE A 629 9.41 8.59 4.37
C ILE A 629 9.11 8.74 2.88
N THR A 630 7.98 8.20 2.43
CA THR A 630 7.57 8.22 1.02
C THR A 630 6.32 9.07 0.85
N ALA A 631 6.38 10.05 -0.05
CA ALA A 631 5.23 10.78 -0.57
C ALA A 631 4.82 10.18 -1.91
N THR A 632 3.55 9.85 -2.08
CA THR A 632 3.00 9.25 -3.29
C THR A 632 1.87 10.10 -3.86
N SER A 633 1.89 10.35 -5.16
CA SER A 633 0.79 10.99 -5.89
C SER A 633 0.68 10.39 -7.29
N GLU A 634 -0.53 9.98 -7.69
CA GLU A 634 -0.82 9.42 -9.02
C GLU A 634 0.17 8.32 -9.47
N GLY A 635 0.54 7.43 -8.53
CA GLY A 635 1.47 6.32 -8.78
C GLY A 635 2.96 6.68 -8.79
N HIS A 636 3.32 7.96 -8.64
CA HIS A 636 4.69 8.43 -8.57
C HIS A 636 5.12 8.69 -7.12
N ASN A 637 6.39 8.43 -6.82
CA ASN A 637 6.93 8.48 -5.46
C ASN A 637 8.11 9.44 -5.37
N GLY A 638 8.16 10.19 -4.28
CA GLY A 638 9.35 10.90 -3.81
C GLY A 638 9.66 10.46 -2.40
N THR A 639 10.94 10.41 -2.03
CA THR A 639 11.36 9.90 -0.72
C THR A 639 12.25 10.89 0.02
N SER A 640 12.22 10.82 1.35
CA SER A 640 13.16 11.48 2.24
C SER A 640 13.70 10.48 3.26
N ALA A 641 15.02 10.53 3.49
CA ALA A 641 15.69 9.74 4.51
C ALA A 641 15.73 10.49 5.86
N ILE A 642 15.03 9.97 6.86
CA ILE A 642 14.96 10.57 8.19
C ILE A 642 15.84 9.79 9.16
N THR A 643 16.76 10.48 9.83
CA THR A 643 17.53 9.92 10.95
C THR A 643 17.03 10.51 12.26
N VAL A 644 16.52 9.67 13.15
CA VAL A 644 16.05 10.12 14.45
C VAL A 644 17.20 10.09 15.44
N THR A 645 17.59 11.26 15.95
CA THR A 645 18.65 11.36 16.95
C THR A 645 18.07 11.21 18.36
N PRO A 646 18.79 10.57 19.29
CA PRO A 646 18.35 10.52 20.67
C PRO A 646 18.35 11.92 21.31
N VAL A 647 17.54 12.11 22.36
CA VAL A 647 17.58 13.33 23.19
C VAL A 647 18.96 13.41 23.87
N PRO A 648 19.74 14.50 23.75
CA PRO A 648 21.05 14.61 24.38
C PRO A 648 20.99 14.46 25.89
N VAL A 649 22.01 13.82 26.46
CA VAL A 649 22.23 13.88 27.91
C VAL A 649 22.65 15.30 28.28
N ALA A 650 21.91 15.93 29.18
CA ALA A 650 22.22 17.26 29.72
C ALA A 650 22.93 17.16 31.08
N SER A 651 22.66 16.12 31.86
CA SER A 651 23.35 15.86 33.13
C SER A 651 23.40 14.37 33.47
N VAL A 652 24.32 13.96 34.34
CA VAL A 652 24.37 12.61 34.91
C VAL A 652 24.30 12.74 36.42
N THR A 653 23.35 12.06 37.06
CA THR A 653 23.26 11.96 38.53
C THR A 653 23.83 10.62 38.97
N VAL A 654 24.73 10.61 39.96
CA VAL A 654 25.23 9.36 40.57
C VAL A 654 24.65 9.21 41.98
N THR A 655 24.07 8.06 42.27
CA THR A 655 23.44 7.74 43.55
C THR A 655 24.05 6.48 44.18
N PRO A 656 24.38 6.51 45.48
CA PRO A 656 24.41 7.70 46.35
C PRO A 656 25.54 8.67 45.95
N SER A 657 25.38 9.96 46.26
CA SER A 657 26.40 11.00 46.01
C SER A 657 27.62 10.87 46.94
N THR A 658 27.48 10.12 48.03
CA THR A 658 28.56 9.69 48.94
C THR A 658 28.35 8.24 49.37
N ALA A 659 29.41 7.44 49.47
CA ALA A 659 29.35 6.08 49.99
C ALA A 659 30.53 5.75 50.91
N SER A 660 30.36 4.77 51.79
CA SER A 660 31.43 4.18 52.61
C SER A 660 31.48 2.67 52.38
N VAL A 661 32.68 2.10 52.26
CA VAL A 661 32.90 0.66 52.02
C VAL A 661 34.10 0.18 52.85
N ALA A 662 34.04 -1.02 53.44
CA ALA A 662 35.20 -1.58 54.14
C ALA A 662 36.28 -2.07 53.15
N VAL A 663 37.54 -2.13 53.57
CA VAL A 663 38.61 -2.80 52.78
C VAL A 663 38.19 -4.24 52.49
N GLY A 664 38.22 -4.63 51.21
CA GLY A 664 37.78 -5.94 50.71
C GLY A 664 36.27 -6.07 50.46
N ALA A 665 35.46 -5.07 50.81
CA ALA A 665 34.02 -5.04 50.53
C ALA A 665 33.69 -4.25 49.26
N THR A 666 32.42 -4.30 48.83
CA THR A 666 31.93 -3.59 47.64
C THR A 666 30.68 -2.77 47.91
N VAL A 667 30.48 -1.69 47.15
CA VAL A 667 29.24 -0.88 47.14
C VAL A 667 28.84 -0.55 45.70
N GLN A 668 27.54 -0.66 45.38
CA GLN A 668 27.03 -0.39 44.04
C GLN A 668 26.61 1.08 43.90
N LEU A 669 27.11 1.76 42.87
CA LEU A 669 26.65 3.09 42.46
C LEU A 669 25.75 2.98 41.23
N THR A 670 24.73 3.84 41.15
CA THR A 670 23.84 3.94 39.99
C THR A 670 24.00 5.31 39.34
N ALA A 671 24.27 5.34 38.04
CA ALA A 671 24.30 6.57 37.26
C ALA A 671 23.03 6.71 36.41
N THR A 672 22.38 7.85 36.50
CA THR A 672 21.15 8.17 35.77
C THR A 672 21.41 9.39 34.89
N PRO A 673 21.67 9.20 33.58
CA PRO A 673 21.68 10.28 32.61
C PRO A 673 20.29 10.92 32.51
N LYS A 674 20.23 12.24 32.36
CA LYS A 674 18.98 13.02 32.29
C LYS A 674 19.01 14.00 31.13
N ASP A 675 17.84 14.28 30.56
CA ASP A 675 17.67 15.35 29.59
C ASP A 675 17.70 16.74 30.26
N ALA A 676 17.56 17.80 29.46
CA ALA A 676 17.57 19.19 29.95
C ALA A 676 16.38 19.52 30.89
N ASN A 677 15.31 18.73 30.85
CA ASN A 677 14.13 18.88 31.71
C ASN A 677 14.23 18.02 32.99
N GLY A 678 15.34 17.28 33.17
CA GLY A 678 15.58 16.42 34.32
C GLY A 678 14.97 15.02 34.22
N ASN A 679 14.39 14.64 33.08
CA ASN A 679 13.83 13.31 32.89
C ASN A 679 14.94 12.27 32.68
N PRO A 680 14.84 11.06 33.27
CA PRO A 680 15.84 10.02 33.09
C PRO A 680 15.86 9.49 31.65
N LEU A 681 17.07 9.32 31.11
CA LEU A 681 17.32 8.76 29.78
C LEU A 681 17.84 7.32 29.93
N THR A 682 17.13 6.36 29.35
CA THR A 682 17.51 4.94 29.36
C THR A 682 18.33 4.56 28.12
N GLY A 683 19.02 3.41 28.17
CA GLY A 683 19.79 2.87 27.05
C GLY A 683 21.07 3.65 26.70
N ARG A 684 21.52 4.56 27.58
CA ARG A 684 22.73 5.35 27.36
C ARG A 684 23.97 4.61 27.84
N VAL A 685 25.04 4.76 27.09
CA VAL A 685 26.35 4.24 27.48
C VAL A 685 26.91 5.09 28.62
N ILE A 686 27.36 4.43 29.68
CA ILE A 686 27.95 5.06 30.85
C ILE A 686 29.36 4.49 31.01
N THR A 687 30.32 5.37 31.19
CA THR A 687 31.71 5.01 31.49
C THR A 687 32.03 5.40 32.91
N TRP A 688 32.68 4.52 33.66
CA TRP A 688 33.02 4.72 35.07
C TRP A 688 34.52 4.87 35.24
N GLN A 689 34.92 5.78 36.12
CA GLN A 689 36.32 6.01 36.45
C GLN A 689 36.49 6.30 37.94
N SER A 690 37.52 5.72 38.54
CA SER A 690 37.99 6.11 39.87
C SER A 690 39.15 7.09 39.76
N SER A 691 39.15 8.13 40.59
CA SER A 691 40.28 9.04 40.74
C SER A 691 41.49 8.39 41.42
N ASN A 692 41.31 7.29 42.16
CA ASN A 692 42.41 6.54 42.76
C ASN A 692 42.06 5.05 42.96
N ASN A 693 42.45 4.22 41.99
CA ASN A 693 42.24 2.76 42.01
C ASN A 693 42.99 2.04 43.14
N ALA A 694 44.02 2.66 43.75
CA ALA A 694 44.73 2.04 44.88
C ALA A 694 43.93 2.10 46.18
N ILE A 695 42.97 3.02 46.29
CA ILE A 695 42.06 3.14 47.43
C ILE A 695 40.72 2.49 47.11
N ALA A 696 40.10 2.83 45.97
CA ALA A 696 38.85 2.22 45.51
C ALA A 696 38.83 2.04 43.99
N SER A 697 38.52 0.85 43.49
CA SER A 697 38.35 0.56 42.06
C SER A 697 36.87 0.49 41.70
N VAL A 698 36.49 0.82 40.46
CA VAL A 698 35.10 0.75 39.98
C VAL A 698 35.00 -0.09 38.70
N SER A 699 33.98 -0.94 38.62
CA SER A 699 33.70 -1.76 37.42
C SER A 699 32.92 -0.98 36.35
N GLY A 700 32.79 -1.55 35.15
CA GLY A 700 31.93 -1.00 34.10
C GLY A 700 30.43 -0.94 34.43
N SER A 701 29.98 -1.65 35.48
CA SER A 701 28.60 -1.61 35.98
C SER A 701 28.42 -0.63 37.15
N GLY A 702 29.45 0.10 37.57
CA GLY A 702 29.40 1.00 38.73
C GLY A 702 29.57 0.30 40.09
N LEU A 703 30.02 -0.96 40.11
CA LEU A 703 30.34 -1.65 41.37
C LEU A 703 31.72 -1.20 41.84
N VAL A 704 31.77 -0.56 43.02
CA VAL A 704 33.00 -0.03 43.62
C VAL A 704 33.53 -1.03 44.65
N SER A 705 34.81 -1.35 44.59
CA SER A 705 35.52 -2.23 45.55
C SER A 705 36.49 -1.42 46.40
N GLY A 706 36.44 -1.60 47.72
CA GLY A 706 37.40 -1.01 48.66
C GLY A 706 38.73 -1.76 48.62
N VAL A 707 39.80 -1.11 48.16
CA VAL A 707 41.13 -1.72 47.97
C VAL A 707 42.03 -1.47 49.17
N ALA A 708 42.09 -0.22 49.66
CA ALA A 708 42.87 0.17 50.83
C ALA A 708 42.13 1.26 51.60
N ALA A 709 42.31 1.31 52.92
CA ALA A 709 41.66 2.33 53.74
C ALA A 709 42.14 3.73 53.35
N GLY A 710 41.21 4.67 53.20
CA GLY A 710 41.49 6.03 52.74
C GLY A 710 40.33 6.65 51.95
N GLY A 711 40.55 7.84 51.41
CA GLY A 711 39.54 8.61 50.68
C GLY A 711 39.13 9.92 51.39
N PRO A 712 38.14 10.64 50.85
CA PRO A 712 37.23 10.21 49.79
C PRO A 712 37.88 10.14 48.40
N VAL A 713 37.58 9.05 47.68
CA VAL A 713 37.91 8.85 46.26
C VAL A 713 36.72 9.27 45.42
N THR A 714 36.93 10.13 44.43
CA THR A 714 35.87 10.50 43.48
C THR A 714 35.70 9.38 42.45
N ILE A 715 34.49 8.83 42.39
CA ILE A 715 34.03 7.93 41.33
C ILE A 715 33.18 8.75 40.35
N THR A 716 33.58 8.78 39.08
CA THR A 716 32.93 9.57 38.03
C THR A 716 32.20 8.66 37.06
N ALA A 717 30.95 8.97 36.75
CA ALA A 717 30.18 8.36 35.67
C ALA A 717 29.98 9.38 34.55
N THR A 718 30.39 9.03 33.33
CA THR A 718 30.30 9.91 32.15
C THR A 718 29.44 9.29 31.07
N SER A 719 28.51 10.08 30.53
CA SER A 719 27.64 9.73 29.40
C SER A 719 27.49 10.91 28.46
N GLU A 720 27.82 10.72 27.17
CA GLU A 720 27.74 11.76 26.12
C GLU A 720 28.45 13.09 26.48
N GLY A 721 29.58 12.99 27.18
CA GLY A 721 30.38 14.15 27.61
C GLY A 721 29.90 14.82 28.90
N GLN A 722 28.74 14.44 29.43
CA GLN A 722 28.25 14.88 30.74
C GLN A 722 28.66 13.92 31.84
N SER A 723 28.98 14.45 33.02
CA SER A 723 29.49 13.64 34.14
C SER A 723 28.74 13.90 35.44
N GLY A 724 28.62 12.85 36.25
CA GLY A 724 28.18 12.91 37.64
C GLY A 724 29.20 12.18 38.51
N THR A 725 29.28 12.55 39.79
CA THR A 725 30.30 12.01 40.70
C THR A 725 29.70 11.51 42.01
N SER A 726 30.34 10.51 42.59
CA SER A 726 30.15 10.08 43.98
C SER A 726 31.48 10.11 44.72
N ALA A 727 31.46 10.55 45.98
CA ALA A 727 32.63 10.49 46.86
C ALA A 727 32.59 9.21 47.72
N VAL A 728 33.58 8.34 47.56
CA VAL A 728 33.64 7.03 48.25
C VAL A 728 34.79 6.99 49.24
N THR A 729 34.51 6.70 50.50
CA THR A 729 35.53 6.49 51.55
C THR A 729 35.67 5.00 51.87
N VAL A 730 36.91 4.52 52.00
CA VAL A 730 37.22 3.13 52.33
C VAL A 730 37.68 3.03 53.79
N ALA A 731 36.96 2.26 54.61
CA ALA A 731 37.21 2.08 56.04
C ALA A 731 38.00 0.80 56.35
N THR A 732 38.79 0.79 57.43
CA THR A 732 39.53 -0.40 57.90
C THR A 732 38.59 -1.50 58.40
N SER A 733 38.88 -2.77 58.08
CA SER A 733 38.18 -3.96 58.59
C SER A 733 38.44 -4.16 60.08
N THR A 734 37.40 -4.15 60.91
CA THR A 734 37.46 -4.34 62.37
C THR A 734 36.94 -5.73 62.78
N GLY A 735 37.56 -6.81 62.29
CA GLY A 735 37.23 -8.17 62.75
C GLY A 735 38.00 -8.57 64.02
N THR A 736 37.37 -9.35 64.90
CA THR A 736 37.98 -9.94 66.11
C THR A 736 39.18 -10.82 65.76
N GLN A 737 40.38 -10.48 66.24
CA GLN A 737 41.62 -11.24 66.03
C GLN A 737 42.01 -12.04 67.28
N PHE A 738 42.64 -13.21 67.12
CA PHE A 738 43.14 -14.10 68.18
C PHE A 738 44.67 -14.16 68.17
N GLY A 739 45.30 -14.27 69.34
CA GLY A 739 46.74 -14.45 69.47
C GLY A 739 47.18 -15.88 69.14
N HIS A 740 46.34 -16.84 69.53
CA HIS A 740 46.56 -18.27 69.28
C HIS A 740 45.25 -18.97 68.89
N VAL A 741 45.30 -19.82 67.86
CA VAL A 741 44.19 -20.69 67.44
C VAL A 741 44.61 -22.15 67.53
N PHE A 742 43.79 -22.97 68.18
CA PHE A 742 43.99 -24.40 68.39
C PHE A 742 42.85 -25.16 67.73
N VAL A 743 43.15 -26.25 67.05
CA VAL A 743 42.17 -27.16 66.47
C VAL A 743 42.45 -28.55 66.98
N VAL A 744 41.44 -29.19 67.58
CA VAL A 744 41.43 -30.63 67.85
C VAL A 744 40.42 -31.24 66.89
N THR A 745 40.86 -32.20 66.10
CA THR A 745 39.97 -32.98 65.23
C THR A 745 39.75 -34.35 65.86
N GLU A 746 38.48 -34.66 66.14
CA GLU A 746 38.01 -35.98 66.60
C GLU A 746 37.36 -36.72 65.41
N GLU A 747 37.10 -38.01 65.55
CA GLU A 747 36.75 -38.97 64.49
C GLU A 747 35.44 -39.74 64.73
N ASN A 748 35.07 -40.51 63.69
CA ASN A 748 33.76 -40.57 63.04
C ASN A 748 32.58 -40.80 63.99
N THR A 749 31.96 -39.71 64.44
CA THR A 749 30.85 -39.77 65.40
C THR A 749 29.71 -38.87 64.95
N ASP A 750 28.50 -39.44 64.89
CA ASP A 750 27.28 -38.67 64.63
C ASP A 750 27.07 -37.57 65.68
N TYR A 751 26.56 -36.41 65.28
CA TYR A 751 26.21 -35.32 66.20
C TYR A 751 25.34 -35.78 67.40
N SER A 752 24.43 -36.74 67.15
CA SER A 752 23.60 -37.35 68.20
C SER A 752 24.40 -38.21 69.19
N GLY A 753 25.48 -38.86 68.74
CA GLY A 753 26.38 -39.65 69.57
C GLY A 753 27.06 -38.79 70.64
N VAL A 754 27.65 -37.66 70.23
CA VAL A 754 28.30 -36.71 71.15
C VAL A 754 27.30 -36.09 72.14
N THR A 755 26.08 -35.78 71.68
CA THR A 755 25.05 -35.14 72.53
C THR A 755 24.28 -36.11 73.45
N SER A 756 24.51 -37.42 73.34
CA SER A 756 23.76 -38.47 74.06
C SER A 756 24.23 -38.77 75.50
N SER A 757 24.98 -37.85 76.14
CA SER A 757 25.65 -37.96 77.46
C SER A 757 26.96 -38.77 77.51
N SER A 758 27.44 -39.29 76.38
CA SER A 758 28.71 -40.02 76.30
C SER A 758 29.97 -39.15 76.34
N MET A 759 29.83 -37.84 76.10
CA MET A 759 30.93 -36.85 76.16
C MET A 759 30.55 -35.61 77.00
N PRO A 760 30.36 -35.76 78.32
CA PRO A 760 29.89 -34.68 79.19
C PRO A 760 30.86 -33.50 79.30
N TYR A 761 32.17 -33.70 79.20
CA TYR A 761 33.14 -32.61 79.24
C TYR A 761 33.03 -31.72 78.00
N LEU A 762 33.06 -32.32 76.80
CA LEU A 762 32.94 -31.60 75.54
C LEU A 762 31.60 -30.86 75.41
N THR A 763 30.49 -31.53 75.74
CA THR A 763 29.16 -30.91 75.70
C THR A 763 29.01 -29.80 76.75
N GLY A 764 29.67 -29.92 77.90
CA GLY A 764 29.77 -28.87 78.91
C GLY A 764 30.50 -27.62 78.42
N LEU A 765 31.59 -27.79 77.65
CA LEU A 765 32.29 -26.67 77.01
C LEU A 765 31.39 -25.96 76.00
N ALA A 766 30.71 -26.69 75.12
CA ALA A 766 29.82 -26.10 74.13
C ALA A 766 28.66 -25.32 74.79
N ALA A 767 28.09 -25.84 75.88
CA ALA A 767 27.04 -25.14 76.65
C ALA A 767 27.54 -23.83 77.28
N GLN A 768 28.83 -23.74 77.61
CA GLN A 768 29.43 -22.53 78.17
C GLN A 768 29.84 -21.51 77.09
N TYR A 769 30.17 -21.97 75.88
CA TYR A 769 30.75 -21.17 74.80
C TYR A 769 29.90 -21.20 73.54
N GLY A 770 30.47 -21.54 72.38
CA GLY A 770 29.82 -21.50 71.09
C GLY A 770 29.63 -22.88 70.48
N LEU A 771 28.41 -23.21 70.03
CA LEU A 771 28.06 -24.45 69.35
C LEU A 771 27.49 -24.17 67.96
N ALA A 772 28.06 -24.79 66.92
CA ALA A 772 27.46 -24.79 65.59
C ALA A 772 26.49 -25.96 65.49
N THR A 773 25.19 -25.68 65.63
CA THR A 773 24.19 -26.76 65.62
C THR A 773 24.06 -27.37 64.23
N GLN A 774 24.26 -26.61 63.16
CA GLN A 774 24.13 -27.06 61.78
C GLN A 774 25.50 -27.20 61.08
N TYR A 775 26.44 -27.90 61.71
CA TYR A 775 27.76 -28.19 61.14
C TYR A 775 27.78 -29.57 60.46
N TYR A 776 28.30 -29.64 59.24
CA TYR A 776 28.33 -30.85 58.43
C TYR A 776 29.73 -31.12 57.89
N ALA A 777 30.14 -32.37 57.94
CA ALA A 777 31.35 -32.82 57.27
C ALA A 777 31.17 -32.82 55.74
N ASN A 778 32.29 -32.80 55.03
CA ASN A 778 32.29 -32.58 53.58
C ASN A 778 32.26 -33.87 52.77
N THR A 779 32.80 -34.96 53.31
CA THR A 779 33.00 -36.20 52.54
C THR A 779 33.13 -37.42 53.46
N HIS A 780 33.25 -38.59 52.82
CA HIS A 780 33.63 -39.89 53.39
C HIS A 780 34.67 -40.53 52.46
N PRO A 781 35.73 -41.19 52.96
CA PRO A 781 36.16 -41.39 54.36
C PRO A 781 37.08 -40.26 54.89
N SER A 782 37.54 -40.40 56.14
CA SER A 782 38.20 -39.40 56.98
C SER A 782 39.22 -38.47 56.28
N ILE A 783 40.18 -39.01 55.51
CA ILE A 783 41.31 -38.22 55.00
C ILE A 783 40.88 -36.98 54.18
N GLY A 784 39.74 -37.05 53.49
CA GLY A 784 39.21 -35.95 52.71
C GLY A 784 38.79 -34.76 53.56
N ASN A 785 38.23 -35.00 54.75
CA ASN A 785 37.82 -33.96 55.70
C ASN A 785 39.03 -33.26 56.34
N TYR A 786 40.12 -33.99 56.62
CA TYR A 786 41.38 -33.37 57.07
C TYR A 786 41.99 -32.48 56.00
N PHE A 787 41.98 -32.90 54.73
CA PHE A 787 42.41 -32.04 53.63
C PHE A 787 41.50 -30.82 53.46
N GLU A 788 40.19 -30.95 53.70
CA GLU A 788 39.27 -29.82 53.68
C GLU A 788 39.59 -28.81 54.80
N LEU A 789 39.91 -29.28 56.01
CA LEU A 789 40.36 -28.44 57.13
C LEU A 789 41.72 -27.77 56.88
N ALA A 790 42.59 -28.38 56.07
CA ALA A 790 43.94 -27.85 55.79
C ALA A 790 44.03 -27.02 54.49
N THR A 791 43.17 -27.27 53.51
CA THR A 791 43.30 -26.73 52.14
C THR A 791 42.00 -26.14 51.59
N GLY A 792 40.86 -26.40 52.25
CA GLY A 792 39.54 -26.06 51.76
C GLY A 792 39.13 -26.88 50.53
N GLN A 793 39.76 -28.03 50.30
CA GLN A 793 39.49 -28.95 49.20
C GLN A 793 39.61 -30.41 49.64
N VAL A 794 38.68 -31.23 49.17
CA VAL A 794 38.74 -32.69 49.25
C VAL A 794 39.68 -33.16 48.14
N LEU A 795 40.95 -33.36 48.47
CA LEU A 795 41.99 -33.73 47.50
C LEU A 795 41.97 -35.23 47.18
N THR A 796 41.59 -36.05 48.16
CA THR A 796 41.42 -37.49 48.01
C THR A 796 40.44 -38.00 49.07
N ASN A 797 39.79 -39.12 48.74
CA ASN A 797 38.97 -39.94 49.65
C ASN A 797 39.58 -41.35 49.79
N ASP A 798 40.87 -41.50 49.46
CA ASP A 798 41.63 -42.72 49.69
C ASP A 798 42.48 -42.55 50.95
N ASP A 799 42.02 -43.13 52.07
CA ASP A 799 42.70 -43.11 53.37
C ASP A 799 44.14 -43.67 53.30
N GLY A 800 44.45 -44.49 52.29
CA GLY A 800 45.80 -45.01 52.04
C GLY A 800 46.72 -44.04 51.30
N SER A 801 46.23 -42.87 50.90
CA SER A 801 46.99 -41.94 50.07
C SER A 801 48.28 -41.48 50.76
N SER A 802 49.33 -41.40 49.97
CA SER A 802 50.64 -40.84 50.34
C SER A 802 51.08 -39.74 49.39
N THR A 803 50.15 -39.24 48.57
CA THR A 803 50.41 -38.18 47.60
C THR A 803 50.81 -36.89 48.31
N ILE A 804 51.90 -36.28 47.85
CA ILE A 804 52.31 -34.96 48.32
C ILE A 804 51.56 -33.90 47.52
N GLU A 805 50.74 -33.13 48.21
CA GLU A 805 49.78 -32.21 47.62
C GLU A 805 50.37 -30.80 47.47
N ASN A 806 50.37 -30.30 46.23
CA ASN A 806 50.84 -28.95 45.91
C ASN A 806 49.69 -28.00 45.53
N VAL A 807 48.83 -27.75 46.52
CA VAL A 807 47.73 -26.79 46.42
C VAL A 807 47.90 -25.68 47.46
N PRO A 808 47.25 -24.51 47.29
CA PRO A 808 47.13 -23.54 48.36
C PRO A 808 46.59 -24.20 49.64
N ASN A 809 47.25 -23.95 50.76
CA ASN A 809 46.93 -24.59 52.03
C ASN A 809 47.20 -23.66 53.22
N ILE A 810 46.79 -24.11 54.39
CA ILE A 810 46.88 -23.37 55.64
C ILE A 810 48.34 -23.05 56.01
N VAL A 811 49.29 -23.98 55.85
CA VAL A 811 50.71 -23.75 56.16
C VAL A 811 51.27 -22.62 55.30
N ARG A 812 51.04 -22.67 54.00
CA ARG A 812 51.45 -21.62 53.06
C ARG A 812 50.88 -20.26 53.44
N SER A 813 49.61 -20.22 53.82
CA SER A 813 48.90 -18.99 54.19
C SER A 813 49.43 -18.40 55.51
N LEU A 814 49.72 -19.25 56.50
CA LEU A 814 50.29 -18.85 57.78
C LEU A 814 51.72 -18.34 57.63
N VAL A 815 52.59 -19.10 56.96
CA VAL A 815 53.98 -18.71 56.73
C VAL A 815 54.06 -17.41 55.92
N GLY A 816 53.24 -17.27 54.87
CA GLY A 816 53.14 -16.05 54.07
C GLY A 816 52.70 -14.81 54.87
N ALA A 817 51.95 -15.01 55.95
CA ALA A 817 51.53 -13.96 56.87
C ALA A 817 52.45 -13.78 58.10
N GLY A 818 53.59 -14.47 58.14
CA GLY A 818 54.54 -14.42 59.26
C GLY A 818 54.04 -15.08 60.55
N LYS A 819 53.10 -16.02 60.45
CA LYS A 819 52.51 -16.76 61.58
C LYS A 819 53.26 -18.07 61.82
N THR A 820 53.45 -18.42 63.08
CA THR A 820 54.07 -19.69 63.50
C THR A 820 53.01 -20.78 63.65
N TRP A 821 53.37 -22.03 63.34
CA TRP A 821 52.44 -23.16 63.46
C TRP A 821 53.14 -24.43 63.95
N LYS A 822 52.39 -25.32 64.60
CA LYS A 822 52.80 -26.71 64.91
C LYS A 822 51.62 -27.68 64.78
N SER A 823 51.92 -28.95 64.46
CA SER A 823 51.01 -30.08 64.59
C SER A 823 51.51 -30.99 65.72
N TYR A 824 50.75 -31.05 66.82
CA TYR A 824 51.05 -31.87 67.98
C TYR A 824 50.31 -33.20 67.85
N ALA A 825 51.02 -34.25 67.45
CA ALA A 825 50.44 -35.56 67.18
C ALA A 825 50.80 -36.57 68.27
N GLU A 826 49.80 -37.25 68.80
CA GLU A 826 50.01 -38.31 69.79
C GLU A 826 50.57 -39.57 69.11
N SER A 827 51.37 -40.34 69.84
CA SER A 827 52.00 -41.59 69.37
C SER A 827 52.96 -41.47 68.16
N ILE A 828 53.26 -40.26 67.67
CA ILE A 828 54.27 -40.04 66.63
C ILE A 828 55.70 -40.27 67.20
N PRO A 829 56.64 -40.91 66.46
CA PRO A 829 57.91 -41.36 67.04
C PRO A 829 58.88 -40.25 67.45
N ASN A 830 58.95 -39.17 66.66
CA ASN A 830 59.85 -38.05 66.87
C ASN A 830 59.37 -36.80 66.11
N ALA A 831 59.99 -35.66 66.38
CA ALA A 831 59.74 -34.44 65.59
C ALA A 831 60.26 -34.61 64.15
N CYS A 832 59.66 -33.87 63.21
CA CYS A 832 59.97 -33.94 61.77
C CYS A 832 59.58 -35.28 61.09
N TYR A 833 58.79 -36.13 61.74
CA TYR A 833 58.37 -37.41 61.17
C TYR A 833 57.36 -37.23 60.03
N LEU A 834 57.73 -37.66 58.82
CA LEU A 834 56.89 -37.66 57.61
C LEU A 834 56.52 -39.09 57.14
N GLY A 835 56.89 -40.11 57.93
CA GLY A 835 56.59 -41.51 57.60
C GLY A 835 55.10 -41.85 57.67
N GLY A 836 54.74 -43.07 57.30
CA GLY A 836 53.36 -43.56 57.39
C GLY A 836 52.93 -43.88 58.83
N ASP A 837 51.80 -44.56 58.95
CA ASP A 837 51.21 -44.97 60.23
C ASP A 837 52.20 -45.78 61.08
N THR A 838 52.17 -45.57 62.40
CA THR A 838 53.07 -46.26 63.34
C THR A 838 52.45 -46.30 64.74
N GLY A 839 52.38 -47.49 65.34
CA GLY A 839 51.67 -47.65 66.61
C GLY A 839 50.21 -47.20 66.49
N ASN A 840 49.77 -46.33 67.40
CA ASN A 840 48.44 -45.72 67.34
C ASN A 840 48.39 -44.41 66.52
N TYR A 841 49.52 -43.96 65.95
CA TYR A 841 49.53 -42.77 65.10
C TYR A 841 49.09 -43.13 63.67
N ALA A 842 48.04 -42.45 63.18
CA ALA A 842 47.58 -42.51 61.81
C ALA A 842 47.94 -41.22 61.06
N ARG A 843 48.75 -41.32 59.99
CA ARG A 843 49.15 -40.17 59.18
C ARG A 843 47.95 -39.49 58.51
N LYS A 844 46.90 -40.24 58.19
CA LYS A 844 45.67 -39.68 57.59
C LYS A 844 45.00 -38.61 58.46
N HIS A 845 45.17 -38.67 59.80
CA HIS A 845 44.66 -37.65 60.72
C HIS A 845 45.61 -36.43 60.85
N ASN A 846 46.76 -36.46 60.17
CA ASN A 846 47.76 -35.40 60.16
C ASN A 846 48.25 -35.12 58.73
N VAL A 847 47.31 -34.74 57.85
CA VAL A 847 47.58 -34.43 56.43
C VAL A 847 48.60 -33.31 56.21
N PHE A 848 48.99 -32.57 57.25
CA PHE A 848 50.10 -31.62 57.20
C PHE A 848 51.40 -32.27 56.69
N ALA A 849 51.65 -33.55 57.02
CA ALA A 849 52.80 -34.30 56.51
C ALA A 849 52.75 -34.54 54.98
N LEU A 850 51.57 -34.40 54.37
CA LEU A 850 51.32 -34.58 52.94
C LEU A 850 51.24 -33.24 52.18
N LEU A 851 51.31 -32.10 52.85
CA LEU A 851 51.35 -30.79 52.18
C LEU A 851 52.76 -30.54 51.65
N SER A 852 52.88 -30.17 50.37
CA SER A 852 54.18 -29.89 49.73
C SER A 852 55.03 -28.84 50.48
N ASP A 853 54.42 -27.83 51.10
CA ASP A 853 55.11 -26.81 51.92
C ASP A 853 55.78 -27.41 53.18
N VAL A 854 55.38 -28.61 53.59
CA VAL A 854 55.91 -29.35 54.74
C VAL A 854 56.80 -30.49 54.26
N ALA A 855 56.27 -31.36 53.40
CA ALA A 855 56.97 -32.56 52.93
C ALA A 855 58.25 -32.26 52.15
N ASN A 856 58.29 -31.13 51.42
CA ASN A 856 59.47 -30.71 50.66
C ASN A 856 60.46 -29.87 51.50
N ASP A 857 60.19 -29.65 52.79
CA ASP A 857 61.09 -28.97 53.73
C ASP A 857 61.31 -29.83 55.00
N PRO A 858 62.02 -30.97 54.87
CA PRO A 858 62.17 -31.95 55.94
C PRO A 858 62.97 -31.47 57.15
N THR A 859 63.73 -30.37 57.01
CA THR A 859 64.54 -29.78 58.10
C THR A 859 63.94 -28.48 58.66
N GLY A 860 62.95 -27.89 57.99
CA GLY A 860 62.26 -26.68 58.40
C GLY A 860 60.82 -26.98 58.79
N GLN A 861 59.87 -26.75 57.88
CA GLN A 861 58.43 -26.87 58.15
C GLN A 861 58.01 -28.26 58.65
N ALA A 862 58.65 -29.35 58.20
CA ALA A 862 58.35 -30.69 58.71
C ALA A 862 58.59 -30.81 60.22
N CYS A 863 59.58 -30.10 60.76
CA CYS A 863 59.90 -30.11 62.19
C CYS A 863 58.90 -29.38 63.08
N ASN A 864 57.88 -28.73 62.48
CA ASN A 864 56.71 -28.25 63.20
C ASN A 864 55.70 -29.38 63.51
N ILE A 865 55.87 -30.57 62.93
CA ILE A 865 55.18 -31.79 63.36
C ILE A 865 55.97 -32.41 64.51
N VAL A 866 55.37 -32.44 65.69
CA VAL A 866 56.04 -32.80 66.95
C VAL A 866 55.21 -33.80 67.77
N PRO A 867 55.84 -34.60 68.64
CA PRO A 867 55.11 -35.43 69.59
C PRO A 867 54.19 -34.60 70.49
N PHE A 868 52.99 -35.12 70.78
CA PHE A 868 52.00 -34.44 71.63
C PHE A 868 52.55 -34.07 73.02
N THR A 869 53.51 -34.82 73.56
CA THR A 869 54.21 -34.48 74.81
C THR A 869 54.89 -33.10 74.78
N GLN A 870 55.24 -32.59 73.59
CA GLN A 870 55.79 -31.25 73.43
C GLN A 870 54.76 -30.16 73.71
N PHE A 871 53.46 -30.44 73.56
CA PHE A 871 52.37 -29.47 73.80
C PHE A 871 52.40 -28.94 75.24
N ALA A 872 52.48 -29.83 76.23
CA ALA A 872 52.56 -29.45 77.63
C ALA A 872 53.83 -28.63 77.95
N THR A 873 54.95 -28.94 77.28
CA THR A 873 56.22 -28.22 77.41
C THR A 873 56.10 -26.80 76.83
N ASP A 874 55.55 -26.67 75.62
CA ASP A 874 55.35 -25.37 74.96
C ASP A 874 54.34 -24.49 75.71
N LEU A 875 53.28 -25.10 76.24
CA LEU A 875 52.29 -24.42 77.08
C LEU A 875 52.92 -23.89 78.37
N ALA A 876 53.71 -24.70 79.07
CA ALA A 876 54.38 -24.30 80.31
C ALA A 876 55.42 -23.19 80.09
N ASN A 877 56.11 -23.22 78.94
CA ASN A 877 57.16 -22.25 78.60
C ASN A 877 56.62 -20.98 77.92
N GLY A 878 55.33 -20.91 77.59
CA GLY A 878 54.75 -19.79 76.85
C GLY A 878 55.25 -19.68 75.41
N THR A 879 55.63 -20.81 74.81
CA THR A 879 56.20 -20.90 73.45
C THR A 879 55.26 -21.58 72.45
N LEU A 880 53.96 -21.53 72.72
CA LEU A 880 52.94 -22.03 71.79
C LEU A 880 52.96 -21.24 70.48
N PRO A 881 52.74 -21.90 69.33
CA PRO A 881 52.67 -21.22 68.04
C PRO A 881 51.35 -20.46 67.90
N THR A 882 51.28 -19.54 66.93
CA THR A 882 50.01 -18.83 66.63
C THR A 882 48.92 -19.77 66.12
N PHE A 883 49.27 -20.87 65.43
CA PHE A 883 48.34 -21.94 65.05
C PHE A 883 48.80 -23.31 65.56
N SER A 884 47.93 -24.04 66.24
CA SER A 884 48.20 -25.40 66.71
C SER A 884 47.16 -26.37 66.18
N ASN A 885 47.61 -27.37 65.43
CA ASN A 885 46.82 -28.54 65.09
C ASN A 885 47.12 -29.63 66.13
N ILE A 886 46.09 -30.22 66.74
CA ILE A 886 46.23 -31.28 67.76
C ILE A 886 45.58 -32.54 67.19
N VAL A 887 46.37 -33.62 67.15
CA VAL A 887 45.96 -34.90 66.57
C VAL A 887 46.01 -35.97 67.65
N PRO A 888 44.86 -36.35 68.24
CA PRO A 888 44.76 -37.52 69.11
C PRO A 888 45.19 -38.80 68.39
N ASP A 889 45.64 -39.82 69.13
CA ASP A 889 45.91 -41.13 68.55
C ASP A 889 44.61 -41.93 68.36
N LEU A 890 44.70 -43.08 67.69
CA LEU A 890 43.53 -43.90 67.35
C LEU A 890 42.64 -44.27 68.56
N CYS A 891 43.16 -44.31 69.80
CA CYS A 891 42.30 -44.61 70.96
C CYS A 891 41.70 -43.34 71.62
N ASN A 892 42.20 -42.16 71.28
CA ASN A 892 41.76 -40.91 71.87
C ASN A 892 41.00 -40.01 70.90
N ASP A 893 40.77 -40.47 69.66
CA ASP A 893 40.10 -39.74 68.58
C ASP A 893 38.57 -39.94 68.53
N ALA A 894 37.97 -40.58 69.54
CA ALA A 894 36.53 -40.87 69.60
C ALA A 894 36.00 -41.90 68.58
N HIS A 895 36.86 -42.57 67.82
CA HIS A 895 36.45 -43.58 66.83
C HIS A 895 36.82 -45.01 67.22
N ASP A 896 38.11 -45.32 67.45
CA ASP A 896 38.52 -46.72 67.67
C ASP A 896 38.34 -47.18 69.12
N CYS A 897 38.24 -46.23 70.06
CA CYS A 897 37.92 -46.44 71.46
C CYS A 897 36.59 -45.75 71.83
N SER A 898 36.13 -45.90 73.07
CA SER A 898 34.82 -45.33 73.45
C SER A 898 34.83 -43.80 73.49
N LEU A 899 33.69 -43.17 73.17
CA LEU A 899 33.52 -41.71 73.28
C LEU A 899 33.92 -41.15 74.67
N GLY A 900 33.70 -41.93 75.74
CA GLY A 900 34.11 -41.53 77.09
C GLY A 900 35.64 -41.54 77.30
N THR A 901 36.37 -42.33 76.52
CA THR A 901 37.84 -42.33 76.49
C THR A 901 38.36 -41.03 75.89
N ALA A 902 37.84 -40.64 74.72
CA ALA A 902 38.17 -39.38 74.07
C ALA A 902 37.75 -38.16 74.92
N ASP A 903 36.55 -38.18 75.53
CA ASP A 903 36.11 -37.09 76.42
C ASP A 903 37.00 -36.94 77.67
N SER A 904 37.46 -38.06 78.24
CA SER A 904 38.42 -38.07 79.35
C SER A 904 39.80 -37.57 78.91
N TRP A 905 40.22 -37.88 77.68
CA TRP A 905 41.45 -37.39 77.09
C TRP A 905 41.40 -35.88 76.87
N LEU A 906 40.31 -35.36 76.29
CA LEU A 906 40.05 -33.93 76.16
C LEU A 906 40.09 -33.22 77.51
N GLN A 907 39.44 -33.79 78.54
CA GLN A 907 39.45 -33.22 79.88
C GLN A 907 40.86 -33.19 80.48
N THR A 908 41.64 -34.25 80.30
CA THR A 908 42.97 -34.38 80.90
C THR A 908 43.99 -33.48 80.19
N ASN A 909 43.93 -33.43 78.85
CA ASN A 909 45.00 -32.85 78.03
C ASN A 909 44.67 -31.45 77.49
N ILE A 910 43.39 -31.10 77.30
CA ILE A 910 42.96 -29.82 76.74
C ILE A 910 42.47 -28.85 77.81
N ALA A 911 41.89 -29.31 78.92
CA ALA A 911 41.49 -28.40 80.02
C ALA A 911 42.64 -27.50 80.54
N PRO A 912 43.90 -27.97 80.65
CA PRO A 912 45.02 -27.11 81.03
C PRO A 912 45.27 -25.95 80.06
N LEU A 913 45.05 -26.14 78.75
CA LEU A 913 45.13 -25.05 77.75
C LEU A 913 44.08 -23.99 78.07
N ILE A 914 42.82 -24.41 78.22
CA ILE A 914 41.69 -23.49 78.45
C ILE A 914 41.91 -22.68 79.73
N ALA A 915 42.47 -23.29 80.78
CA ALA A 915 42.78 -22.61 82.04
C ALA A 915 44.02 -21.70 81.98
N SER A 916 44.84 -21.79 80.93
CA SER A 916 46.13 -21.09 80.89
C SER A 916 46.00 -19.57 80.69
N PRO A 917 46.90 -18.75 81.27
CA PRO A 917 46.87 -17.30 81.09
C PRO A 917 47.02 -16.82 79.65
N VAL A 918 47.77 -17.57 78.82
CA VAL A 918 47.97 -17.25 77.40
C VAL A 918 46.66 -17.43 76.64
N PHE A 919 45.96 -18.53 76.87
CA PHE A 919 44.70 -18.80 76.20
C PHE A 919 43.55 -17.90 76.69
N GLN A 920 43.52 -17.55 77.98
CA GLN A 920 42.50 -16.67 78.56
C GLN A 920 42.55 -15.24 78.00
N GLN A 921 43.71 -14.77 77.51
CA GLN A 921 43.85 -13.44 76.92
C GLN A 921 43.15 -13.37 75.56
N ASP A 922 43.54 -14.20 74.61
CA ASP A 922 43.09 -14.11 73.23
C ASP A 922 43.12 -15.44 72.47
N GLY A 923 43.05 -16.56 73.17
CA GLY A 923 43.01 -17.89 72.60
C GLY A 923 41.66 -18.27 72.01
N LEU A 924 41.69 -19.04 70.92
CA LEU A 924 40.54 -19.73 70.34
C LEU A 924 40.86 -21.22 70.24
N LEU A 925 40.03 -22.07 70.84
CA LEU A 925 40.07 -23.52 70.66
C LEU A 925 38.83 -23.93 69.87
N ILE A 926 39.05 -24.71 68.82
CA ILE A 926 38.01 -25.32 68.01
C ILE A 926 38.13 -26.83 68.21
N ILE A 927 37.04 -27.48 68.59
CA ILE A 927 36.94 -28.94 68.61
C ILE A 927 35.90 -29.30 67.55
N VAL A 928 36.30 -30.11 66.58
CA VAL A 928 35.50 -30.48 65.41
C VAL A 928 35.65 -31.97 65.14
N PHE A 929 34.56 -32.62 64.74
CA PHE A 929 34.59 -33.99 64.26
C PHE A 929 34.76 -34.00 62.74
N ASP A 930 35.55 -34.92 62.20
CA ASP A 930 35.89 -34.98 60.78
C ASP A 930 34.72 -35.48 59.91
N GLU A 931 33.99 -36.52 60.32
CA GLU A 931 32.81 -37.06 59.65
C GLU A 931 31.85 -37.78 60.62
N SER A 932 30.65 -38.08 60.12
CA SER A 932 29.58 -38.72 60.89
C SER A 932 29.61 -40.22 60.65
N GLY A 933 29.45 -41.05 61.68
CA GLY A 933 29.53 -42.51 61.54
C GLY A 933 28.47 -43.14 60.62
N GLY A 934 27.26 -42.60 60.56
CA GLY A 934 26.15 -43.13 59.74
C GLY A 934 25.41 -42.11 58.87
N ASP A 935 25.59 -40.81 59.13
CA ASP A 935 24.99 -39.74 58.33
C ASP A 935 25.90 -39.36 57.14
N ASN A 936 25.31 -39.18 55.97
CA ASN A 936 26.00 -38.71 54.75
C ASN A 936 25.43 -37.37 54.24
N THR A 937 24.57 -36.73 55.03
CA THR A 937 23.96 -35.44 54.68
C THR A 937 25.04 -34.41 54.40
N LEU A 938 24.94 -33.72 53.26
CA LEU A 938 25.93 -32.74 52.76
C LEU A 938 27.34 -33.31 52.55
N GLY A 939 27.46 -34.63 52.37
CA GLY A 939 28.70 -35.30 51.98
C GLY A 939 29.25 -36.18 53.09
N GLY A 940 29.53 -35.60 54.27
CA GLY A 940 30.10 -36.31 55.43
C GLY A 940 29.16 -36.48 56.63
N GLY A 941 27.93 -35.95 56.55
CA GLY A 941 26.95 -36.01 57.64
C GLY A 941 27.08 -34.89 58.68
N ARG A 942 26.10 -34.77 59.57
CA ARG A 942 26.09 -33.77 60.64
C ARG A 942 27.02 -34.18 61.79
N VAL A 943 28.00 -33.34 62.08
CA VAL A 943 29.06 -33.60 63.05
C VAL A 943 29.12 -32.52 64.14
N TYR A 944 29.76 -32.82 65.26
CA TYR A 944 29.88 -31.89 66.37
C TYR A 944 30.97 -30.84 66.13
N TRP A 945 30.68 -29.58 66.43
CA TRP A 945 31.63 -28.48 66.33
C TRP A 945 31.40 -27.46 67.44
N THR A 946 32.45 -27.09 68.16
CA THR A 946 32.41 -26.08 69.22
C THR A 946 33.61 -25.15 69.18
N ALA A 947 33.39 -23.88 69.55
CA ALA A 947 34.43 -22.87 69.67
C ALA A 947 34.47 -22.28 71.08
N ILE A 948 35.64 -22.37 71.69
CA ILE A 948 35.93 -21.93 73.04
C ILE A 948 36.92 -20.76 72.99
N SER A 949 36.48 -19.59 73.45
CA SER A 949 37.34 -18.45 73.70
C SER A 949 36.83 -17.68 74.93
N PRO A 950 37.48 -17.82 76.10
CA PRO A 950 37.08 -17.16 77.34
C PRO A 950 36.87 -15.65 77.23
N SER A 951 37.73 -14.96 76.49
CA SER A 951 37.70 -13.52 76.34
C SER A 951 36.76 -13.02 75.23
N LYS A 952 36.47 -13.84 74.22
CA LYS A 952 35.84 -13.37 72.97
C LYS A 952 34.57 -14.10 72.56
N SER A 953 34.39 -15.38 72.92
CA SER A 953 33.18 -16.13 72.56
C SER A 953 31.94 -15.56 73.26
N LYS A 954 30.84 -15.49 72.52
CA LYS A 954 29.51 -15.32 73.11
C LYS A 954 29.18 -16.55 73.95
N ARG A 955 28.80 -16.35 75.21
CA ARG A 955 28.54 -17.43 76.16
C ARG A 955 27.23 -18.15 75.83
N GLY A 956 27.27 -19.48 75.76
CA GLY A 956 26.12 -20.34 75.43
C GLY A 956 25.51 -20.08 74.05
N TYR A 957 26.28 -19.52 73.11
CA TYR A 957 25.79 -19.14 71.80
C TYR A 957 25.64 -20.36 70.90
N GLN A 958 24.47 -20.49 70.28
CA GLN A 958 24.20 -21.57 69.32
C GLN A 958 23.88 -20.96 67.97
N SER A 959 24.67 -21.31 66.96
CA SER A 959 24.37 -20.93 65.58
C SER A 959 23.55 -21.99 64.87
N THR A 960 22.56 -21.55 64.10
CA THR A 960 21.78 -22.37 63.17
C THR A 960 22.24 -22.21 61.72
N THR A 961 23.25 -21.37 61.47
CA THR A 961 23.87 -21.23 60.15
C THR A 961 24.51 -22.56 59.74
N THR A 962 24.32 -22.94 58.48
CA THR A 962 24.92 -24.17 57.94
C THR A 962 26.41 -23.95 57.66
N TYR A 963 27.25 -24.79 58.26
CA TYR A 963 28.70 -24.72 58.17
C TYR A 963 29.31 -26.05 57.73
N GLN A 964 30.50 -25.98 57.13
CA GLN A 964 31.33 -27.13 56.73
C GLN A 964 32.82 -26.85 57.05
N HIS A 965 33.74 -27.81 56.86
CA HIS A 965 35.17 -27.63 57.17
C HIS A 965 35.84 -26.38 56.58
N PRO A 966 35.48 -25.91 55.37
CA PRO A 966 36.01 -24.65 54.84
C PRO A 966 35.66 -23.43 55.70
N SER A 967 34.53 -23.43 56.41
CA SER A 967 34.15 -22.36 57.33
C SER A 967 35.07 -22.33 58.55
N THR A 968 35.46 -23.50 59.06
CA THR A 968 36.46 -23.62 60.14
C THR A 968 37.83 -23.13 59.68
N LEU A 969 38.30 -23.55 58.49
CA LEU A 969 39.55 -23.07 57.92
C LEU A 969 39.54 -21.55 57.70
N ARG A 970 38.43 -21.00 57.21
CA ARG A 970 38.23 -19.56 57.08
C ARG A 970 38.32 -18.86 58.43
N LEU A 971 37.65 -19.40 59.46
CA LEU A 971 37.67 -18.84 60.82
C LEU A 971 39.10 -18.81 61.38
N ILE A 972 39.85 -19.90 61.24
CA ILE A 972 41.24 -19.99 61.73
C ILE A 972 42.10 -18.89 61.10
N LEU A 973 42.11 -18.79 59.77
CA LEU A 973 42.94 -17.84 59.05
C LEU A 973 42.52 -16.40 59.32
N LYS A 974 41.21 -16.12 59.26
CA LYS A 974 40.67 -14.78 59.51
C LYS A 974 40.92 -14.34 60.94
N GLY A 975 40.71 -15.26 61.89
CA GLY A 975 40.97 -15.05 63.31
C GLY A 975 42.42 -14.71 63.60
N LEU A 976 43.38 -15.29 62.87
CA LEU A 976 44.80 -14.96 62.97
C LEU A 976 45.20 -13.69 62.18
N GLY A 977 44.27 -13.02 61.52
CA GLY A 977 44.52 -11.84 60.69
C GLY A 977 45.15 -12.17 59.33
N VAL A 978 45.03 -13.41 58.86
CA VAL A 978 45.45 -13.83 57.51
C VAL A 978 44.33 -13.55 56.52
N ASN A 979 44.67 -12.86 55.42
CA ASN A 979 43.70 -12.43 54.40
C ASN A 979 43.73 -13.28 53.11
N VAL A 980 44.50 -14.37 53.12
CA VAL A 980 44.60 -15.32 52.01
C VAL A 980 43.95 -16.63 52.47
N PHE A 981 42.83 -16.98 51.84
CA PHE A 981 42.04 -18.16 52.20
C PHE A 981 42.14 -19.22 51.08
N PRO A 982 42.68 -20.42 51.35
CA PRO A 982 42.81 -21.47 50.34
C PRO A 982 41.49 -22.19 50.08
N GLY A 983 41.34 -22.70 48.86
CA GLY A 983 40.19 -23.52 48.46
C GLY A 983 38.83 -22.86 48.71
N ALA A 984 37.86 -23.67 49.15
CA ALA A 984 36.51 -23.23 49.46
C ALA A 984 36.44 -22.26 50.65
N ALA A 985 37.50 -22.12 51.47
CA ALA A 985 37.50 -21.20 52.61
C ALA A 985 37.35 -19.73 52.18
N ALA A 986 37.73 -19.38 50.94
CA ALA A 986 37.58 -18.02 50.41
C ALA A 986 36.11 -17.55 50.34
N THR A 987 35.19 -18.47 50.08
CA THR A 987 33.74 -18.19 49.93
C THR A 987 32.88 -18.84 51.00
N ALA A 988 33.46 -19.67 51.88
CA ALA A 988 32.74 -20.34 52.95
C ALA A 988 32.06 -19.33 53.90
N PRO A 989 30.88 -19.67 54.46
CA PRO A 989 30.20 -18.85 55.46
C PRO A 989 31.13 -18.45 56.61
N ASP A 990 31.04 -17.20 57.04
CA ASP A 990 31.90 -16.62 58.06
C ASP A 990 31.40 -16.95 59.47
N MET A 991 32.28 -17.46 60.33
CA MET A 991 31.94 -17.87 61.70
C MET A 991 32.26 -16.78 62.75
N SER A 992 32.40 -15.50 62.35
CA SER A 992 32.63 -14.41 63.33
C SER A 992 31.46 -14.18 64.27
N GLU A 993 30.25 -14.66 63.93
CA GLU A 993 29.07 -14.51 64.78
C GLU A 993 29.18 -15.19 66.15
N PHE A 994 30.11 -16.14 66.30
CA PHE A 994 30.41 -16.79 67.57
C PHE A 994 31.10 -15.88 68.59
N PHE A 995 31.62 -14.73 68.15
CA PHE A 995 32.46 -13.85 68.94
C PHE A 995 31.86 -12.46 69.08
N ASN A 996 32.18 -11.80 70.19
CA ASN A 996 31.93 -10.36 70.33
C ASN A 996 32.97 -9.60 69.50
N PRO A 997 32.56 -8.55 68.75
CA PRO A 997 33.43 -7.79 67.86
C PRO A 997 34.67 -7.24 68.56
#